data_AF-A0A1I6SYE8-F1
#
_entry.id   AF-A0A1I6SYE8-F1
#
_cell.length_a   1.000
_cell.length_b   1.000
_cell.length_c   1.000
_cell.angle_alpha   90.00
_cell.angle_beta   90.00
_cell.angle_gamma   90.00
#
_symmetry.space_group_name_H-M   'P 1'
#
loop_
_entity.id
_entity.type
_entity.pdbx_description
1 polymer ?
#
loop_
_entity_poly.entity_id
_entity_poly.type
_entity_poly.pdbx_seq_one_letter_code
_entity_poly.pdbx_strand_id
1 'polypeptide(L)'
;MTEEIDLSKLPPAEPYDKARDEAQRARLMKVWETPTGWRRISAVNNSSVGKWYLLTSFAFFTFAGFLALLIRAQLAVPNNDLLSQSLYNQLFTLHGTAMMFLFAVPIFEAVAILILPEILGARDLPFPRLSAFGYWCFLIGGIFVCGSVFFGVAPDGGWFMYAPLSSNPDYSGLGADIWLLGLSFIEVSSIAAAVELIVGVLKSRPPGMRLNLIPLYCWYVLVVAGMILFAFPPLIAGDLLLEMERAFDWAFFDPDRGGDPLLWQHLFWIFGHPEVYIIFLPSIALIATILPTFAGRPMVGHSWIVLSAVGVAFLSFGLWVHHMFTTGLPEISLSFFSAASEAVAVPTGIQIFCFIATMLVSKVRRSVPMLFAGGALAIFVFGGLTGVMVALVPFDWQAHDSYFVVAHLHYTLIGGMLFPLFAGVHYWYPFVTQKRMSDRLGRWSFWLMFGGFNLAFLPMHWTGVMGMPRRVWTYDVTDGWAVLNMVSTIGAFIFAAGFVVLAVNVLWPRGKAPLVERNLWNAGTMEWSAEVPDKPWGVRSIPYIHTRYPLWEQKELLGEMDRGEWFLPDAEEGKRELIITDILDARPLYVQRVGGPSYLTIGAAFCLGAVFILATFHLWTLTLLFGAGFVGFTLWWLWTGTSEIPEKPEKPAGRGLVLPTYAQGNSSPGWWAVFITMTGDMTAFMGLVFSYFFYWTALPDFLPGAAKLPGFGWLLLGLALLLAGWVTALAARERLAGGSTGQAMGLLVGGVPLAALGIGAWCWAAWSAGLDPTETSFDATVWVLILWLGLHLLLDAVMRLYVAARIWRGRCTPRYRADCVNLTLFTHFLALTAVVTFALLALFPMLMGGM
;
A
#
# COMPACT_ATOMS: atom_id res chain seq x y z
N MET A 1 13.53 28.64 12.27
CA MET A 1 13.46 29.07 10.85
C MET A 1 14.89 29.41 10.47
N THR A 2 15.56 28.51 9.75
CA THR A 2 16.93 28.68 9.28
C THR A 2 16.95 29.75 8.19
N GLU A 3 18.01 30.57 8.14
CA GLU A 3 18.32 31.40 6.97
C GLU A 3 18.18 30.56 5.70
N GLU A 4 17.63 31.15 4.65
CA GLU A 4 17.35 30.46 3.39
C GLU A 4 18.67 29.95 2.78
N ILE A 5 18.89 28.63 2.83
CA ILE A 5 20.09 27.99 2.27
C ILE A 5 20.04 28.13 0.75
N ASP A 6 20.89 29.02 0.20
CA ASP A 6 21.07 29.16 -1.24
C ASP A 6 21.99 28.06 -1.77
N LEU A 7 21.40 26.95 -2.20
CA LEU A 7 22.13 25.79 -2.75
C LEU A 7 22.93 26.12 -4.02
N SER A 8 22.65 27.26 -4.69
CA SER A 8 23.42 27.69 -5.87
C SER A 8 24.74 28.37 -5.52
N LYS A 9 24.92 28.78 -4.25
CA LYS A 9 26.11 29.48 -3.75
C LYS A 9 26.94 28.64 -2.79
N LEU A 10 26.84 27.32 -2.90
CA LEU A 10 27.64 26.43 -2.07
C LEU A 10 29.15 26.62 -2.36
N PRO A 11 30.00 26.55 -1.32
CA PRO A 11 31.45 26.52 -1.49
C PRO A 11 31.91 25.48 -2.52
N PRO A 12 33.04 25.73 -3.21
CA PRO A 12 33.62 24.72 -4.10
C PRO A 12 33.96 23.45 -3.32
N ALA A 13 33.99 22.31 -4.01
CA ALA A 13 34.43 21.06 -3.42
C ALA A 13 35.88 21.20 -2.93
N GLU A 14 36.19 20.54 -1.82
CA GLU A 14 37.60 20.36 -1.44
C GLU A 14 38.34 19.63 -2.58
N PRO A 15 39.62 19.95 -2.84
CA PRO A 15 40.41 19.25 -3.83
C PRO A 15 40.36 17.74 -3.62
N TYR A 16 40.32 16.98 -4.72
CA TYR A 16 40.29 15.52 -4.64
C TYR A 16 41.57 15.00 -3.98
N ASP A 17 41.39 14.22 -2.92
CA ASP A 17 42.44 13.50 -2.21
C ASP A 17 42.08 12.01 -2.22
N LYS A 18 42.96 11.21 -2.83
CA LYS A 18 42.75 9.77 -2.98
C LYS A 18 42.74 9.02 -1.64
N ALA A 19 43.61 9.38 -0.70
CA ALA A 19 43.67 8.74 0.60
C ALA A 19 42.42 9.07 1.43
N ARG A 20 41.92 10.32 1.33
CA ARG A 20 40.64 10.71 1.93
C ARG A 20 39.49 9.90 1.34
N ASP A 21 39.39 9.82 0.01
CA ASP A 21 38.32 9.06 -0.65
C ASP A 21 38.33 7.58 -0.28
N GLU A 22 39.50 6.93 -0.28
CA GLU A 22 39.64 5.52 0.11
C GLU A 22 39.18 5.29 1.57
N ALA A 23 39.54 6.19 2.48
CA ALA A 23 39.12 6.12 3.88
C ALA A 23 37.60 6.31 4.04
N GLN A 24 37.00 7.26 3.33
CA GLN A 24 35.55 7.51 3.32
C GLN A 24 34.79 6.30 2.77
N ARG A 25 35.24 5.75 1.63
CA ARG A 25 34.66 4.55 1.01
C ARG A 25 34.73 3.34 1.94
N ALA A 26 35.85 3.15 2.65
CA ALA A 26 35.99 2.04 3.59
C ALA A 26 34.99 2.15 4.76
N ARG A 27 34.76 3.35 5.29
CA ARG A 27 33.76 3.60 6.34
C ARG A 27 32.34 3.36 5.83
N LEU A 28 32.00 3.88 4.63
CA LEU A 28 30.70 3.64 4.01
C LEU A 28 30.46 2.13 3.77
N MET A 29 31.44 1.40 3.22
CA MET A 29 31.33 -0.05 2.99
C MET A 29 30.98 -0.77 4.29
N LYS A 30 31.69 -0.47 5.38
CA LYS A 30 31.52 -1.13 6.68
C LYS A 30 30.12 -0.95 7.26
N VAL A 31 29.57 0.26 7.12
CA VAL A 31 28.29 0.62 7.75
C VAL A 31 27.09 0.12 6.93
N TRP A 32 27.22 0.10 5.61
CA TRP A 32 26.20 -0.38 4.68
C TRP A 32 26.34 -1.86 4.32
N GLU A 33 27.30 -2.57 4.92
CA GLU A 33 27.51 -3.99 4.68
C GLU A 33 26.21 -4.81 4.89
N THR A 34 25.94 -5.69 3.94
CA THR A 34 24.78 -6.59 4.01
C THR A 34 25.14 -7.82 4.84
N PRO A 35 24.31 -8.22 5.82
CA PRO A 35 24.54 -9.44 6.59
C PRO A 35 24.68 -10.68 5.69
N THR A 36 25.62 -11.56 6.02
CA THR A 36 25.94 -12.78 5.26
C THR A 36 25.50 -14.06 5.97
N GLY A 37 25.45 -15.19 5.24
CA GLY A 37 24.99 -16.48 5.77
C GLY A 37 23.55 -16.42 6.28
N TRP A 38 23.29 -17.09 7.41
CA TRP A 38 21.97 -17.10 8.06
C TRP A 38 21.52 -15.71 8.55
N ARG A 39 22.47 -14.80 8.84
CA ARG A 39 22.15 -13.44 9.32
C ARG A 39 21.47 -12.58 8.27
N ARG A 40 21.46 -13.00 7.00
CA ARG A 40 20.81 -12.28 5.89
C ARG A 40 19.35 -11.96 6.17
N ILE A 41 18.63 -12.80 6.91
CA ILE A 41 17.22 -12.58 7.27
C ILE A 41 17.01 -11.33 8.15
N SER A 42 18.05 -10.84 8.83
CA SER A 42 18.00 -9.60 9.61
C SER A 42 18.20 -8.33 8.77
N ALA A 43 18.45 -8.46 7.45
CA ALA A 43 18.68 -7.31 6.59
C ALA A 43 17.43 -6.43 6.47
N VAL A 44 17.65 -5.12 6.46
CA VAL A 44 16.58 -4.10 6.42
C VAL A 44 16.73 -3.12 5.27
N ASN A 45 17.86 -3.17 4.55
CA ASN A 45 18.12 -2.24 3.46
C ASN A 45 17.16 -2.52 2.29
N ASN A 46 16.67 -1.44 1.66
CA ASN A 46 15.72 -1.50 0.54
C ASN A 46 16.13 -2.45 -0.59
N SER A 47 17.42 -2.55 -0.91
CA SER A 47 17.91 -3.43 -1.97
C SER A 47 17.73 -4.91 -1.64
N SER A 48 17.79 -5.29 -0.37
CA SER A 48 17.54 -6.67 0.07
C SER A 48 16.05 -6.93 0.21
N VAL A 49 15.34 -6.05 0.92
CA VAL A 49 13.91 -6.19 1.20
C VAL A 49 13.10 -6.15 -0.10
N GLY A 50 13.37 -5.19 -0.99
CA GLY A 50 12.73 -5.08 -2.30
C GLY A 50 12.93 -6.31 -3.18
N LYS A 51 14.11 -6.96 -3.14
CA LYS A 51 14.34 -8.23 -3.85
C LYS A 51 13.52 -9.38 -3.26
N TRP A 52 13.39 -9.44 -1.94
CA TRP A 52 12.57 -10.47 -1.29
C TRP A 52 11.10 -10.31 -1.62
N TYR A 53 10.57 -9.09 -1.51
CA TYR A 53 9.21 -8.77 -1.95
C TYR A 53 8.99 -9.16 -3.42
N LEU A 54 9.87 -8.70 -4.32
CA LEU A 54 9.76 -8.96 -5.75
C LEU A 54 9.65 -10.47 -6.04
N LEU A 55 10.55 -11.28 -5.46
CA LEU A 55 10.55 -12.73 -5.65
C LEU A 55 9.32 -13.39 -5.03
N THR A 56 8.89 -12.95 -3.85
CA THR A 56 7.74 -13.50 -3.13
C THR A 56 6.44 -13.21 -3.89
N SER A 57 6.26 -11.98 -4.37
CA SER A 57 5.13 -11.60 -5.22
C SER A 57 5.10 -12.41 -6.52
N PHE A 58 6.24 -12.62 -7.20
CA PHE A 58 6.28 -13.50 -8.38
C PHE A 58 6.00 -14.97 -8.05
N ALA A 59 6.31 -15.43 -6.83
CA ALA A 59 5.94 -16.77 -6.38
C ALA A 59 4.41 -16.91 -6.25
N PHE A 60 3.75 -15.94 -5.60
CA PHE A 60 2.29 -15.91 -5.52
C PHE A 60 1.62 -15.73 -6.90
N PHE A 61 2.18 -14.91 -7.79
CA PHE A 61 1.74 -14.82 -9.18
C PHE A 61 1.80 -16.16 -9.90
N THR A 62 2.91 -16.90 -9.73
CA THR A 62 3.08 -18.21 -10.37
C THR A 62 2.09 -19.22 -9.81
N PHE A 63 1.86 -19.20 -8.50
CA PHE A 63 0.83 -19.99 -7.84
C PHE A 63 -0.57 -19.67 -8.39
N ALA A 64 -0.97 -18.39 -8.41
CA ALA A 64 -2.26 -17.95 -8.93
C ALA A 64 -2.44 -18.26 -10.42
N GLY A 65 -1.37 -18.14 -11.22
CA GLY A 65 -1.35 -18.53 -12.63
C GLY A 65 -1.52 -20.03 -12.82
N PHE A 66 -0.95 -20.86 -11.95
CA PHE A 66 -1.20 -22.30 -11.96
C PHE A 66 -2.66 -22.63 -11.64
N LEU A 67 -3.27 -21.94 -10.65
CA LEU A 67 -4.70 -22.10 -10.37
C LEU A 67 -5.57 -21.73 -11.58
N ALA A 68 -5.23 -20.64 -12.29
CA ALA A 68 -5.92 -20.24 -13.52
C ALA A 68 -5.86 -21.31 -14.61
N LEU A 69 -4.73 -22.01 -14.77
CA LEU A 69 -4.60 -23.10 -15.73
C LEU A 69 -5.48 -24.29 -15.36
N LEU A 70 -5.63 -24.62 -14.07
CA LEU A 70 -6.52 -25.67 -13.61
C LEU A 70 -8.00 -25.33 -13.86
N ILE A 71 -8.40 -24.09 -13.57
CA ILE A 71 -9.73 -23.56 -13.89
C ILE A 71 -10.01 -23.69 -15.40
N ARG A 72 -9.03 -23.31 -16.24
CA ARG A 72 -9.18 -23.41 -17.69
C ARG A 72 -9.21 -24.84 -18.20
N ALA A 73 -8.42 -25.73 -17.60
CA ALA A 73 -8.45 -27.15 -17.94
C ALA A 73 -9.82 -27.78 -17.62
N GLN A 74 -10.42 -27.43 -16.48
CA GLN A 74 -11.78 -27.83 -16.14
C GLN A 74 -12.78 -27.35 -17.19
N LEU A 75 -12.69 -26.10 -17.62
CA LEU A 75 -13.62 -25.51 -18.59
C LEU A 75 -13.27 -25.78 -20.06
N ALA A 76 -12.31 -26.66 -20.35
CA ALA A 76 -11.86 -26.91 -21.73
C ALA A 76 -12.95 -27.54 -22.60
N VAL A 77 -13.78 -28.41 -22.01
CA VAL A 77 -14.84 -29.17 -22.69
C VAL A 77 -16.13 -29.15 -21.83
N PRO A 78 -17.31 -29.31 -22.44
CA PRO A 78 -18.57 -29.36 -21.71
C PRO A 78 -18.64 -30.59 -20.79
N ASN A 79 -19.37 -30.47 -19.68
CA ASN A 79 -19.60 -31.55 -18.72
C ASN A 79 -18.33 -32.26 -18.20
N ASN A 80 -17.21 -31.53 -18.12
CA ASN A 80 -15.93 -32.06 -17.63
C ASN A 80 -15.98 -32.32 -16.11
N ASP A 81 -15.24 -33.32 -15.64
CA ASP A 81 -15.21 -33.77 -14.24
C ASP A 81 -13.79 -33.74 -13.63
N LEU A 82 -12.84 -33.03 -14.27
CA LEU A 82 -11.46 -32.90 -13.80
C LEU A 82 -11.37 -32.32 -12.37
N LEU A 83 -12.20 -31.34 -12.04
CA LEU A 83 -12.29 -30.72 -10.72
C LEU A 83 -13.71 -30.88 -10.16
N SER A 84 -13.80 -31.19 -8.86
CA SER A 84 -15.07 -31.04 -8.14
C SER A 84 -15.50 -29.57 -8.07
N GLN A 85 -16.80 -29.32 -7.94
CA GLN A 85 -17.35 -27.96 -7.80
C GLN A 85 -16.75 -27.20 -6.61
N SER A 86 -16.60 -27.85 -5.45
CA SER A 86 -16.01 -27.21 -4.25
C SER A 86 -14.56 -26.79 -4.51
N LEU A 87 -13.74 -27.68 -5.08
CA LEU A 87 -12.36 -27.34 -5.42
C LEU A 87 -12.30 -26.23 -6.46
N TYR A 88 -13.13 -26.27 -7.51
CA TYR A 88 -13.21 -25.20 -8.50
C TYR A 88 -13.50 -23.84 -7.84
N ASN A 89 -14.43 -23.81 -6.89
CA ASN A 89 -14.79 -22.59 -6.16
C ASN A 89 -13.61 -22.04 -5.33
N GLN A 90 -12.89 -22.92 -4.63
CA GLN A 90 -11.67 -22.58 -3.91
C GLN A 90 -10.59 -22.03 -4.85
N LEU A 91 -10.38 -22.68 -6.01
CA LEU A 91 -9.34 -22.29 -6.95
C LEU A 91 -9.61 -20.93 -7.60
N PHE A 92 -10.84 -20.64 -8.06
CA PHE A 92 -11.12 -19.34 -8.67
C PHE A 92 -11.10 -18.21 -7.64
N THR A 93 -11.52 -18.49 -6.41
CA THR A 93 -11.47 -17.52 -5.31
C THR A 93 -10.02 -17.18 -4.98
N LEU A 94 -9.18 -18.20 -4.73
CA LEU A 94 -7.75 -17.98 -4.47
C LEU A 94 -7.01 -17.39 -5.67
N HIS A 95 -7.37 -17.72 -6.91
CA HIS A 95 -6.79 -17.09 -8.09
C HIS A 95 -7.02 -15.57 -8.05
N GLY A 96 -8.26 -15.14 -7.87
CA GLY A 96 -8.61 -13.72 -7.78
C GLY A 96 -7.92 -13.04 -6.59
N THR A 97 -8.01 -13.64 -5.39
CA THR A 97 -7.42 -13.09 -4.17
C THR A 97 -5.90 -12.97 -4.27
N ALA A 98 -5.21 -14.01 -4.75
CA ALA A 98 -3.75 -13.96 -4.88
C ALA A 98 -3.29 -12.97 -5.96
N MET A 99 -4.04 -12.83 -7.06
CA MET A 99 -3.71 -11.84 -8.09
C MET A 99 -3.88 -10.41 -7.58
N MET A 100 -4.99 -10.09 -6.90
CA MET A 100 -5.29 -8.72 -6.44
C MET A 100 -4.42 -8.34 -5.23
N PHE A 101 -4.48 -9.13 -4.15
CA PHE A 101 -3.90 -8.76 -2.86
C PHE A 101 -2.47 -9.26 -2.64
N LEU A 102 -2.08 -10.39 -3.23
CA LEU A 102 -0.74 -10.98 -3.00
C LEU A 102 0.26 -10.70 -4.11
N PHE A 103 -0.22 -10.19 -5.24
CA PHE A 103 0.63 -9.84 -6.38
C PHE A 103 0.47 -8.39 -6.79
N ALA A 104 -0.72 -7.93 -7.15
CA ALA A 104 -0.87 -6.68 -7.88
C ALA A 104 -0.45 -5.42 -7.09
N VAL A 105 -0.84 -5.33 -5.81
CA VAL A 105 -0.36 -4.26 -4.93
C VAL A 105 1.08 -4.53 -4.45
N PRO A 106 1.42 -5.72 -3.91
CA PRO A 106 2.77 -5.98 -3.40
C PRO A 106 3.89 -5.87 -4.45
N ILE A 107 3.64 -6.17 -5.72
CA ILE A 107 4.67 -6.04 -6.76
C ILE A 107 4.99 -4.57 -7.06
N PHE A 108 4.00 -3.68 -6.98
CA PHE A 108 4.25 -2.25 -7.07
C PHE A 108 5.13 -1.79 -5.91
N GLU A 109 4.77 -2.16 -4.69
CA GLU A 109 5.53 -1.82 -3.48
C GLU A 109 6.96 -2.39 -3.56
N ALA A 110 7.11 -3.63 -4.02
CA ALA A 110 8.41 -4.27 -4.23
C ALA A 110 9.31 -3.45 -5.16
N VAL A 111 8.77 -3.03 -6.31
CA VAL A 111 9.48 -2.24 -7.31
C VAL A 111 9.79 -0.85 -6.75
N ALA A 112 8.84 -0.22 -6.05
CA ALA A 112 9.03 1.08 -5.43
C ALA A 112 10.11 1.05 -4.34
N ILE A 113 10.06 0.09 -3.41
CA ILE A 113 11.09 -0.11 -2.38
C ILE A 113 12.47 -0.30 -3.03
N LEU A 114 12.54 -1.10 -4.08
CA LEU A 114 13.81 -1.41 -4.75
C LEU A 114 14.40 -0.21 -5.51
N ILE A 115 13.59 0.56 -6.22
CA ILE A 115 14.06 1.52 -7.23
C ILE A 115 13.92 2.98 -6.78
N LEU A 116 12.91 3.31 -5.96
CA LEU A 116 12.62 4.69 -5.59
C LEU A 116 13.82 5.41 -4.94
N PRO A 117 14.54 4.83 -3.97
CA PRO A 117 15.68 5.53 -3.36
C PRO A 117 16.73 5.94 -4.38
N GLU A 118 17.02 5.09 -5.36
CA GLU A 118 18.01 5.37 -6.41
C GLU A 118 17.54 6.49 -7.37
N ILE A 119 16.24 6.53 -7.72
CA ILE A 119 15.68 7.64 -8.51
C ILE A 119 15.74 8.96 -7.72
N LEU A 120 15.58 8.89 -6.39
CA LEU A 120 15.72 10.03 -5.50
C LEU A 120 17.18 10.33 -5.13
N GLY A 121 18.17 9.60 -5.63
CA GLY A 121 19.57 9.79 -5.23
C GLY A 121 19.82 9.60 -3.73
N ALA A 122 18.94 8.86 -3.04
CA ALA A 122 19.00 8.52 -1.63
C ALA A 122 19.59 7.11 -1.44
N ARG A 123 20.17 6.85 -0.27
CA ARG A 123 20.81 5.54 0.02
C ARG A 123 19.84 4.45 0.47
N ASP A 124 18.69 4.84 1.00
CA ASP A 124 17.67 3.95 1.54
C ASP A 124 16.35 4.75 1.69
N LEU A 125 15.29 4.05 2.06
CA LEU A 125 14.03 4.65 2.50
C LEU A 125 14.13 5.15 3.96
N PRO A 126 13.24 6.08 4.39
CA PRO A 126 13.33 6.70 5.71
C PRO A 126 13.08 5.74 6.89
N PHE A 127 12.45 4.57 6.68
CA PHE A 127 12.10 3.61 7.73
C PHE A 127 12.48 2.16 7.38
N PRO A 128 13.75 1.80 7.17
CA PRO A 128 14.14 0.49 6.61
C PRO A 128 13.61 -0.72 7.42
N ARG A 129 13.48 -0.57 8.75
CA ARG A 129 12.91 -1.61 9.63
C ARG A 129 11.40 -1.78 9.44
N LEU A 130 10.67 -0.73 9.08
CA LEU A 130 9.24 -0.79 8.77
C LEU A 130 9.01 -1.54 7.46
N SER A 131 9.78 -1.24 6.40
CA SER A 131 9.84 -2.05 5.18
C SER A 131 10.07 -3.53 5.45
N ALA A 132 11.05 -3.86 6.29
CA ALA A 132 11.34 -5.24 6.66
C ALA A 132 10.20 -5.89 7.45
N PHE A 133 9.57 -5.18 8.39
CA PHE A 133 8.40 -5.66 9.12
C PHE A 133 7.24 -5.98 8.17
N GLY A 134 6.90 -5.06 7.26
CA GLY A 134 5.86 -5.28 6.24
C GLY A 134 6.13 -6.54 5.42
N TYR A 135 7.39 -6.76 5.01
CA TYR A 135 7.75 -7.94 4.21
C TYR A 135 7.38 -9.25 4.91
N TRP A 136 7.69 -9.34 6.21
CA TRP A 136 7.39 -10.54 6.99
C TRP A 136 5.88 -10.71 7.19
N CYS A 137 5.12 -9.63 7.37
CA CYS A 137 3.65 -9.70 7.41
C CYS A 137 3.09 -10.24 6.08
N PHE A 138 3.53 -9.68 4.95
CA PHE A 138 3.14 -10.12 3.62
C PHE A 138 3.44 -11.60 3.37
N LEU A 139 4.65 -12.06 3.70
CA LEU A 139 5.05 -13.46 3.51
C LEU A 139 4.21 -14.42 4.37
N ILE A 140 4.04 -14.12 5.65
CA ILE A 140 3.31 -14.98 6.58
C ILE A 140 1.82 -15.04 6.19
N GLY A 141 1.21 -13.90 5.90
CA GLY A 141 -0.20 -13.82 5.51
C GLY A 141 -0.48 -14.51 4.19
N GLY A 142 0.36 -14.30 3.17
CA GLY A 142 0.20 -14.97 1.88
C GLY A 142 0.36 -16.49 1.96
N ILE A 143 1.29 -16.99 2.78
CA ILE A 143 1.41 -18.44 3.03
C ILE A 143 0.17 -18.98 3.74
N PHE A 144 -0.37 -18.25 4.72
CA PHE A 144 -1.57 -18.65 5.44
C PHE A 144 -2.79 -18.75 4.51
N VAL A 145 -3.08 -17.69 3.75
CA VAL A 145 -4.24 -17.64 2.84
C VAL A 145 -4.09 -18.65 1.71
N CYS A 146 -2.97 -18.66 0.96
CA CYS A 146 -2.82 -19.60 -0.15
C CYS A 146 -2.64 -21.05 0.31
N GLY A 147 -2.08 -21.28 1.50
CA GLY A 147 -1.85 -22.61 2.05
C GLY A 147 -3.13 -23.37 2.40
N SER A 148 -4.22 -22.65 2.67
CA SER A 148 -5.53 -23.21 3.04
C SER A 148 -6.09 -24.23 2.04
N VAL A 149 -5.75 -24.12 0.75
CA VAL A 149 -6.19 -25.06 -0.30
C VAL A 149 -5.67 -26.47 -0.08
N PHE A 150 -4.47 -26.62 0.50
CA PHE A 150 -3.88 -27.94 0.78
C PHE A 150 -4.60 -28.66 1.94
N PHE A 151 -5.44 -27.94 2.68
CA PHE A 151 -6.26 -28.45 3.77
C PHE A 151 -7.75 -28.51 3.40
N GLY A 152 -8.12 -28.17 2.15
CA GLY A 152 -9.50 -28.18 1.67
C GLY A 152 -10.41 -27.12 2.28
N VAL A 153 -9.84 -26.11 2.94
CA VAL A 153 -10.56 -25.04 3.65
C VAL A 153 -10.27 -23.66 3.07
N ALA A 154 -9.85 -23.58 1.80
CA ALA A 154 -9.68 -22.30 1.14
C ALA A 154 -11.02 -21.56 1.00
N PRO A 155 -10.99 -20.21 0.96
CA PRO A 155 -12.18 -19.42 0.65
C PRO A 155 -12.75 -19.81 -0.70
N ASP A 156 -14.08 -19.88 -0.81
CA ASP A 156 -14.80 -20.34 -2.00
C ASP A 156 -15.95 -19.41 -2.44
N GLY A 157 -16.13 -18.26 -1.77
CA GLY A 157 -17.14 -17.23 -2.06
C GLY A 157 -16.75 -16.19 -3.12
N GLY A 158 -15.61 -16.36 -3.79
CA GLY A 158 -15.02 -15.38 -4.69
C GLY A 158 -14.22 -14.29 -3.98
N TRP A 159 -13.34 -13.60 -4.71
CA TRP A 159 -12.34 -12.69 -4.15
C TRP A 159 -12.90 -11.42 -3.46
N PHE A 160 -14.21 -11.25 -3.41
CA PHE A 160 -14.89 -10.12 -2.78
C PHE A 160 -15.94 -10.53 -1.73
N MET A 161 -16.02 -11.83 -1.39
CA MET A 161 -16.73 -12.38 -0.22
C MET A 161 -18.07 -11.71 0.12
N TYR A 162 -19.02 -11.70 -0.83
CA TYR A 162 -20.31 -11.00 -0.62
C TYR A 162 -21.15 -11.61 0.51
N ALA A 163 -21.63 -10.74 1.40
CA ALA A 163 -22.78 -11.03 2.24
C ALA A 163 -24.06 -11.19 1.36
N PRO A 164 -25.02 -12.06 1.74
CA PRO A 164 -25.05 -12.87 2.97
C PRO A 164 -24.31 -14.22 2.86
N LEU A 165 -23.76 -14.58 1.69
CA LEU A 165 -23.09 -15.87 1.50
C LEU A 165 -21.87 -16.03 2.44
N SER A 166 -21.09 -14.95 2.60
CA SER A 166 -19.94 -14.90 3.51
C SER A 166 -20.31 -14.64 4.98
N SER A 167 -21.50 -14.11 5.26
CA SER A 167 -21.93 -13.79 6.63
C SER A 167 -22.23 -15.02 7.46
N ASN A 168 -22.88 -16.03 6.86
CA ASN A 168 -23.30 -17.22 7.60
C ASN A 168 -22.19 -18.31 7.60
N PRO A 169 -21.65 -18.70 8.76
CA PRO A 169 -20.64 -19.75 8.87
C PRO A 169 -21.11 -21.13 8.38
N ASP A 170 -22.42 -21.42 8.41
CA ASP A 170 -22.98 -22.69 7.94
C ASP A 170 -22.85 -22.85 6.41
N TYR A 171 -22.80 -21.74 5.67
CA TYR A 171 -22.66 -21.75 4.21
C TYR A 171 -21.21 -21.62 3.75
N SER A 172 -20.42 -20.81 4.45
CA SER A 172 -19.07 -20.41 4.02
C SER A 172 -17.92 -21.11 4.76
N GLY A 173 -18.24 -21.78 5.88
CA GLY A 173 -17.25 -22.45 6.72
C GLY A 173 -16.12 -21.51 7.18
N LEU A 174 -14.96 -22.12 7.48
CA LEU A 174 -13.75 -21.41 7.93
C LEU A 174 -13.03 -20.64 6.81
N GLY A 175 -13.36 -20.90 5.54
CA GLY A 175 -12.66 -20.29 4.40
C GLY A 175 -12.82 -18.78 4.38
N ALA A 176 -13.99 -18.28 4.78
CA ALA A 176 -14.25 -16.85 4.92
C ALA A 176 -13.39 -16.20 6.02
N ASP A 177 -13.24 -16.81 7.18
CA ASP A 177 -12.42 -16.27 8.28
C ASP A 177 -10.92 -16.24 7.91
N ILE A 178 -10.45 -17.24 7.17
CA ILE A 178 -9.09 -17.27 6.62
C ILE A 178 -8.88 -16.10 5.66
N TRP A 179 -9.88 -15.77 4.85
CA TRP A 179 -9.82 -14.65 3.92
C TRP A 179 -9.83 -13.31 4.66
N LEU A 180 -10.78 -13.08 5.57
CA LEU A 180 -10.95 -11.82 6.30
C LEU A 180 -9.72 -11.48 7.15
N LEU A 181 -9.38 -12.35 8.10
CA LEU A 181 -8.24 -12.11 9.00
C LEU A 181 -6.90 -12.25 8.28
N GLY A 182 -6.81 -13.13 7.28
CA GLY A 182 -5.59 -13.30 6.50
C GLY A 182 -5.26 -12.07 5.64
N LEU A 183 -6.24 -11.51 4.95
CA LEU A 183 -6.06 -10.29 4.16
C LEU A 183 -5.86 -9.07 5.04
N SER A 184 -6.66 -8.86 6.08
CA SER A 184 -6.45 -7.80 7.06
C SER A 184 -5.01 -7.79 7.61
N PHE A 185 -4.40 -8.97 7.82
CA PHE A 185 -3.00 -9.06 8.21
C PHE A 185 -2.01 -8.68 7.09
N ILE A 186 -2.29 -9.06 5.84
CA ILE A 186 -1.47 -8.66 4.68
C ILE A 186 -1.52 -7.14 4.48
N GLU A 187 -2.67 -6.51 4.70
CA GLU A 187 -2.85 -5.06 4.53
C GLU A 187 -1.99 -4.20 5.46
N VAL A 188 -1.61 -4.74 6.62
CA VAL A 188 -0.62 -4.09 7.50
C VAL A 188 0.69 -3.82 6.74
N SER A 189 1.08 -4.73 5.84
CA SER A 189 2.23 -4.54 4.95
C SER A 189 2.04 -3.35 4.02
N SER A 190 0.87 -3.27 3.38
CA SER A 190 0.59 -2.25 2.37
C SER A 190 0.51 -0.84 2.98
N ILE A 191 -0.11 -0.70 4.15
CA ILE A 191 -0.15 0.58 4.88
C ILE A 191 1.27 1.00 5.32
N ALA A 192 2.07 0.05 5.81
CA ALA A 192 3.46 0.32 6.19
C ALA A 192 4.29 0.81 4.99
N ALA A 193 4.13 0.19 3.83
CA ALA A 193 4.76 0.61 2.59
C ALA A 193 4.26 2.00 2.14
N ALA A 194 2.95 2.25 2.14
CA ALA A 194 2.38 3.53 1.74
C ALA A 194 2.94 4.71 2.57
N VAL A 195 3.00 4.55 3.90
CA VAL A 195 3.59 5.56 4.80
C VAL A 195 5.05 5.82 4.44
N GLU A 196 5.84 4.77 4.27
CA GLU A 196 7.26 4.91 3.96
C GLU A 196 7.51 5.53 2.58
N LEU A 197 6.71 5.16 1.57
CA LEU A 197 6.83 5.69 0.21
C LEU A 197 6.43 7.17 0.13
N ILE A 198 5.34 7.59 0.78
CA ILE A 198 4.94 9.00 0.84
C ILE A 198 6.05 9.83 1.49
N VAL A 199 6.55 9.39 2.65
CA VAL A 199 7.62 10.10 3.35
C VAL A 199 8.91 10.07 2.53
N GLY A 200 9.25 8.96 1.89
CA GLY A 200 10.42 8.82 1.02
C GLY A 200 10.40 9.85 -0.12
N VAL A 201 9.31 9.93 -0.88
CA VAL A 201 9.18 10.92 -1.97
C VAL A 201 9.23 12.35 -1.44
N LEU A 202 8.52 12.65 -0.35
CA LEU A 202 8.39 14.04 0.13
C LEU A 202 9.63 14.54 0.87
N LYS A 203 10.33 13.68 1.61
CA LYS A 203 11.33 14.07 2.62
C LYS A 203 12.74 13.53 2.36
N SER A 204 12.91 12.53 1.49
CA SER A 204 14.22 11.90 1.21
C SER A 204 14.77 12.24 -0.17
N ARG A 205 14.36 13.37 -0.74
CA ARG A 205 14.86 13.88 -2.02
C ARG A 205 16.30 14.41 -1.89
N PRO A 206 17.09 14.39 -2.97
CA PRO A 206 18.40 15.00 -2.96
C PRO A 206 18.21 16.53 -2.95
N PRO A 207 19.12 17.29 -2.31
CA PRO A 207 18.97 18.74 -2.20
C PRO A 207 18.72 19.41 -3.56
N GLY A 208 17.71 20.29 -3.61
CA GLY A 208 17.35 21.04 -4.82
C GLY A 208 16.33 20.38 -5.74
N MET A 209 16.05 19.07 -5.60
CA MET A 209 15.02 18.39 -6.40
C MET A 209 13.61 18.81 -5.96
N ARG A 210 13.20 19.99 -6.42
CA ARG A 210 11.88 20.57 -6.16
C ARG A 210 10.77 19.63 -6.63
N LEU A 211 9.59 19.76 -6.02
CA LEU A 211 8.46 18.85 -6.30
C LEU A 211 8.06 18.83 -7.79
N ASN A 212 8.19 19.94 -8.50
CA ASN A 212 7.93 20.03 -9.95
C ASN A 212 9.03 19.45 -10.85
N LEU A 213 10.18 19.09 -10.28
CA LEU A 213 11.33 18.48 -10.96
C LEU A 213 11.40 16.96 -10.77
N ILE A 214 10.65 16.39 -9.83
CA ILE A 214 10.70 14.94 -9.61
C ILE A 214 10.28 14.19 -10.89
N PRO A 215 10.89 13.04 -11.19
CA PRO A 215 10.49 12.20 -12.31
C PRO A 215 9.04 11.75 -12.21
N LEU A 216 8.43 11.41 -13.36
CA LEU A 216 7.04 10.90 -13.40
C LEU A 216 6.87 9.69 -12.47
N TYR A 217 7.85 8.79 -12.42
CA TYR A 217 7.83 7.65 -11.50
C TYR A 217 7.54 8.06 -10.05
N CYS A 218 8.23 9.08 -9.53
CA CYS A 218 8.04 9.55 -8.15
C CYS A 218 6.66 10.17 -7.94
N TRP A 219 6.11 10.88 -8.94
CA TRP A 219 4.73 11.38 -8.89
C TRP A 219 3.71 10.24 -8.77
N TYR A 220 3.83 9.21 -9.62
CA TYR A 220 2.93 8.06 -9.54
C TYR A 220 3.08 7.29 -8.24
N VAL A 221 4.30 7.10 -7.73
CA VAL A 221 4.50 6.47 -6.41
C VAL A 221 3.79 7.27 -5.32
N LEU A 222 3.92 8.60 -5.32
CA LEU A 222 3.25 9.46 -4.35
C LEU A 222 1.72 9.40 -4.46
N VAL A 223 1.18 9.46 -5.68
CA VAL A 223 -0.26 9.37 -5.94
C VAL A 223 -0.80 8.02 -5.48
N VAL A 224 -0.16 6.92 -5.87
CA VAL A 224 -0.60 5.56 -5.55
C VAL A 224 -0.49 5.27 -4.06
N ALA A 225 0.60 5.66 -3.41
CA ALA A 225 0.73 5.51 -1.96
C ALA A 225 -0.34 6.34 -1.22
N GLY A 226 -0.69 7.52 -1.72
CA GLY A 226 -1.83 8.29 -1.23
C GLY A 226 -3.16 7.57 -1.43
N MET A 227 -3.40 6.94 -2.58
CA MET A 227 -4.60 6.15 -2.83
C MET A 227 -4.69 4.94 -1.90
N ILE A 228 -3.59 4.19 -1.70
CA ILE A 228 -3.54 3.06 -0.74
C ILE A 228 -4.01 3.54 0.64
N LEU A 229 -3.52 4.70 1.08
CA LEU A 229 -3.86 5.28 2.37
C LEU A 229 -5.36 5.57 2.55
N PHE A 230 -6.08 5.93 1.48
CA PHE A 230 -7.51 6.25 1.56
C PHE A 230 -8.43 5.09 1.12
N ALA A 231 -7.94 4.15 0.32
CA ALA A 231 -8.73 3.06 -0.25
C ALA A 231 -8.80 1.83 0.65
N PHE A 232 -7.68 1.40 1.23
CA PHE A 232 -7.62 0.21 2.09
C PHE A 232 -8.44 0.33 3.38
N PRO A 233 -8.48 1.49 4.07
CA PRO A 233 -9.18 1.58 5.35
C PRO A 233 -10.69 1.25 5.30
N PRO A 234 -11.46 1.62 4.25
CA PRO A 234 -12.82 1.11 4.05
C PRO A 234 -12.94 -0.43 4.01
N LEU A 235 -11.98 -1.13 3.42
CA LEU A 235 -11.96 -2.61 3.44
C LEU A 235 -11.67 -3.11 4.86
N ILE A 236 -10.71 -2.54 5.57
CA ILE A 236 -10.44 -2.86 6.98
C ILE A 236 -11.70 -2.67 7.84
N ALA A 237 -12.46 -1.60 7.61
CA ALA A 237 -13.72 -1.37 8.30
C ALA A 237 -14.77 -2.44 7.93
N GLY A 238 -14.90 -2.79 6.65
CA GLY A 238 -15.78 -3.87 6.21
C GLY A 238 -15.42 -5.22 6.82
N ASP A 239 -14.14 -5.61 6.75
CA ASP A 239 -13.58 -6.83 7.33
C ASP A 239 -13.86 -6.89 8.84
N LEU A 240 -13.64 -5.77 9.56
CA LEU A 240 -13.98 -5.68 10.98
C LEU A 240 -15.47 -5.97 11.21
N LEU A 241 -16.38 -5.32 10.47
CA LEU A 241 -17.82 -5.54 10.65
C LEU A 241 -18.22 -6.99 10.35
N LEU A 242 -17.70 -7.58 9.27
CA LEU A 242 -18.03 -8.94 8.86
C LEU A 242 -17.44 -9.99 9.81
N GLU A 243 -16.23 -9.77 10.30
CA GLU A 243 -15.63 -10.61 11.33
C GLU A 243 -16.41 -10.52 12.66
N MET A 244 -16.85 -9.32 13.05
CA MET A 244 -17.67 -9.16 14.27
C MET A 244 -19.01 -9.89 14.16
N GLU A 245 -19.64 -9.88 12.98
CA GLU A 245 -20.85 -10.67 12.71
C GLU A 245 -20.57 -12.17 12.80
N ARG A 246 -19.51 -12.66 12.14
CA ARG A 246 -19.21 -14.09 12.10
C ARG A 246 -18.72 -14.66 13.42
N ALA A 247 -17.86 -13.94 14.14
CA ALA A 247 -17.22 -14.40 15.36
C ALA A 247 -18.08 -14.18 16.62
N PHE A 248 -18.91 -13.12 16.63
CA PHE A 248 -19.67 -12.70 17.82
C PHE A 248 -21.17 -12.52 17.57
N ASP A 249 -21.68 -12.87 16.39
CA ASP A 249 -23.10 -12.79 16.01
C ASP A 249 -23.68 -11.36 16.04
N TRP A 250 -22.86 -10.36 15.73
CA TRP A 250 -23.29 -8.96 15.64
C TRP A 250 -24.12 -8.71 14.37
N ALA A 251 -25.19 -7.92 14.46
CA ALA A 251 -26.19 -7.80 13.40
C ALA A 251 -25.89 -6.69 12.36
N PHE A 252 -24.87 -6.83 11.51
CA PHE A 252 -24.54 -5.80 10.50
C PHE A 252 -25.17 -6.07 9.13
N PHE A 253 -25.05 -7.28 8.62
CA PHE A 253 -25.50 -7.65 7.28
C PHE A 253 -26.77 -8.50 7.29
N ASP A 254 -27.29 -8.87 8.47
CA ASP A 254 -28.50 -9.67 8.65
C ASP A 254 -29.79 -8.83 8.56
N PRO A 255 -30.61 -8.97 7.50
CA PRO A 255 -31.84 -8.19 7.33
C PRO A 255 -32.89 -8.39 8.42
N ASP A 256 -32.94 -9.59 9.04
CA ASP A 256 -33.95 -9.91 10.05
C ASP A 256 -33.72 -9.13 11.36
N ARG A 257 -32.49 -8.66 11.56
CA ARG A 257 -32.05 -7.83 12.70
C ARG A 257 -31.78 -6.39 12.31
N GLY A 258 -32.31 -5.96 11.15
CA GLY A 258 -32.13 -4.59 10.65
C GLY A 258 -30.72 -4.31 10.13
N GLY A 259 -29.96 -5.33 9.73
CA GLY A 259 -28.76 -5.20 8.91
C GLY A 259 -29.08 -5.10 7.41
N ASP A 260 -28.05 -4.89 6.59
CA ASP A 260 -28.20 -4.86 5.12
C ASP A 260 -26.93 -5.37 4.42
N PRO A 261 -27.01 -6.47 3.64
CA PRO A 261 -25.88 -7.01 2.88
C PRO A 261 -25.25 -6.04 1.87
N LEU A 262 -25.98 -5.03 1.39
CA LEU A 262 -25.44 -4.04 0.46
C LEU A 262 -24.39 -3.14 1.10
N LEU A 263 -24.39 -2.99 2.44
CA LEU A 263 -23.33 -2.25 3.12
C LEU A 263 -21.95 -2.85 2.80
N TRP A 264 -21.83 -4.18 2.79
CA TRP A 264 -20.58 -4.86 2.44
C TRP A 264 -20.12 -4.46 1.03
N GLN A 265 -21.05 -4.46 0.05
CA GLN A 265 -20.71 -4.08 -1.31
C GLN A 265 -20.26 -2.62 -1.41
N HIS A 266 -20.89 -1.70 -0.68
CA HIS A 266 -20.45 -0.32 -0.62
C HIS A 266 -19.03 -0.20 -0.05
N LEU A 267 -18.77 -0.78 1.13
CA LEU A 267 -17.45 -0.72 1.78
C LEU A 267 -16.37 -1.38 0.93
N PHE A 268 -16.66 -2.58 0.40
CA PHE A 268 -15.74 -3.32 -0.45
C PHE A 268 -15.43 -2.56 -1.73
N TRP A 269 -16.42 -1.99 -2.43
CA TRP A 269 -16.15 -1.32 -3.72
C TRP A 269 -15.59 0.09 -3.59
N ILE A 270 -15.89 0.80 -2.49
CA ILE A 270 -15.19 2.05 -2.13
C ILE A 270 -13.68 1.80 -2.03
N PHE A 271 -13.26 0.61 -1.61
CA PHE A 271 -11.88 0.13 -1.71
C PHE A 271 -11.53 -0.39 -3.12
N GLY A 272 -12.28 -1.39 -3.60
CA GLY A 272 -11.89 -2.28 -4.69
C GLY A 272 -11.85 -1.59 -6.04
N HIS A 273 -12.60 -0.50 -6.22
CA HIS A 273 -12.46 0.28 -7.43
C HIS A 273 -11.23 1.21 -7.45
N PRO A 274 -10.93 2.01 -6.41
CA PRO A 274 -9.62 2.63 -6.29
C PRO A 274 -8.46 1.64 -6.39
N GLU A 275 -8.59 0.42 -5.86
CA GLU A 275 -7.57 -0.63 -5.96
C GLU A 275 -7.15 -0.93 -7.40
N VAL A 276 -8.09 -1.03 -8.35
CA VAL A 276 -7.71 -1.29 -9.75
C VAL A 276 -6.88 -0.15 -10.35
N TYR A 277 -7.02 1.09 -9.87
CA TYR A 277 -6.14 2.19 -10.25
C TYR A 277 -4.82 2.20 -9.49
N ILE A 278 -4.81 1.78 -8.22
CA ILE A 278 -3.56 1.52 -7.47
C ILE A 278 -2.68 0.52 -8.23
N ILE A 279 -3.29 -0.43 -8.93
CA ILE A 279 -2.59 -1.42 -9.77
C ILE A 279 -2.17 -0.83 -11.13
N PHE A 280 -3.03 -0.02 -11.75
CA PHE A 280 -2.80 0.55 -13.07
C PHE A 280 -1.77 1.70 -13.09
N LEU A 281 -1.87 2.65 -12.18
CA LEU A 281 -1.06 3.87 -12.16
C LEU A 281 0.46 3.61 -12.06
N PRO A 282 0.96 2.67 -11.24
CA PRO A 282 2.38 2.32 -11.22
C PRO A 282 2.91 1.87 -12.58
N SER A 283 2.08 1.16 -13.32
CA SER A 283 2.44 0.56 -14.59
C SER A 283 2.57 1.62 -15.68
N ILE A 284 1.73 2.65 -15.61
CA ILE A 284 1.92 3.88 -16.36
C ILE A 284 3.23 4.58 -15.97
N ALA A 285 3.57 4.60 -14.68
CA ALA A 285 4.86 5.11 -14.20
C ALA A 285 6.06 4.37 -14.82
N LEU A 286 5.98 3.04 -14.95
CA LEU A 286 7.02 2.24 -15.61
C LEU A 286 7.17 2.63 -17.08
N ILE A 287 6.06 2.69 -17.83
CA ILE A 287 6.08 3.15 -19.23
C ILE A 287 6.63 4.57 -19.32
N ALA A 288 6.20 5.46 -18.43
CA ALA A 288 6.60 6.86 -18.42
C ALA A 288 8.09 7.08 -18.11
N THR A 289 8.77 6.10 -17.51
CA THR A 289 10.23 6.10 -17.29
C THR A 289 10.98 5.42 -18.44
N ILE A 290 10.45 4.30 -18.94
CA ILE A 290 11.06 3.53 -20.03
C ILE A 290 11.00 4.30 -21.35
N LEU A 291 9.85 4.89 -21.65
CA LEU A 291 9.57 5.50 -22.94
C LEU A 291 10.53 6.67 -23.27
N PRO A 292 10.73 7.68 -22.40
CA PRO A 292 11.69 8.77 -22.65
C PRO A 292 13.11 8.26 -22.86
N THR A 293 13.52 7.23 -22.12
CA THR A 293 14.85 6.63 -22.21
C THR A 293 15.11 6.04 -23.60
N PHE A 294 14.18 5.24 -24.13
CA PHE A 294 14.33 4.66 -25.48
C PHE A 294 13.98 5.64 -26.61
N ALA A 295 13.25 6.71 -26.31
CA ALA A 295 12.99 7.83 -27.21
C ALA A 295 14.20 8.81 -27.30
N GLY A 296 15.11 8.76 -26.32
CA GLY A 296 16.28 9.64 -26.22
C GLY A 296 15.92 11.10 -26.00
N ARG A 297 14.78 11.38 -25.36
CA ARG A 297 14.29 12.74 -25.12
C ARG A 297 13.32 12.82 -23.93
N PRO A 298 13.12 14.02 -23.36
CA PRO A 298 12.07 14.26 -22.37
C PRO A 298 10.66 13.87 -22.83
N MET A 299 9.84 13.39 -21.90
CA MET A 299 8.41 13.11 -22.10
C MET A 299 7.64 14.36 -22.57
N VAL A 300 6.86 14.22 -23.64
CA VAL A 300 5.91 15.25 -24.09
C VAL A 300 4.76 15.33 -23.08
N GLY A 301 4.38 16.54 -22.66
CA GLY A 301 3.21 16.74 -21.80
C GLY A 301 3.40 16.29 -20.35
N HIS A 302 4.61 16.37 -19.79
CA HIS A 302 4.90 15.98 -18.39
C HIS A 302 3.85 16.48 -17.38
N SER A 303 3.54 17.78 -17.37
CA SER A 303 2.54 18.34 -16.44
C SER A 303 1.13 17.78 -16.68
N TRP A 304 0.74 17.53 -17.93
CA TRP A 304 -0.55 16.93 -18.26
C TRP A 304 -0.66 15.49 -17.78
N ILE A 305 0.44 14.73 -17.84
CA ILE A 305 0.51 13.37 -17.29
C ILE A 305 0.35 13.41 -15.77
N VAL A 306 1.07 14.31 -15.08
CA VAL A 306 0.95 14.46 -13.62
C VAL A 306 -0.49 14.83 -13.22
N LEU A 307 -1.08 15.83 -13.89
CA LEU A 307 -2.47 16.23 -13.63
C LEU A 307 -3.45 15.09 -13.94
N SER A 308 -3.19 14.28 -14.96
CA SER A 308 -4.01 13.11 -15.27
C SER A 308 -3.91 12.05 -14.18
N ALA A 309 -2.72 11.77 -13.64
CA ALA A 309 -2.56 10.82 -12.54
C ALA A 309 -3.32 11.27 -11.28
N VAL A 310 -3.21 12.55 -10.91
CA VAL A 310 -3.97 13.13 -9.80
C VAL A 310 -5.47 13.12 -10.07
N GLY A 311 -5.89 13.41 -11.30
CA GLY A 311 -7.29 13.37 -11.71
C GLY A 311 -7.90 11.97 -11.64
N VAL A 312 -7.18 10.94 -12.11
CA VAL A 312 -7.59 9.53 -11.97
C VAL A 312 -7.73 9.16 -10.50
N ALA A 313 -6.74 9.51 -9.67
CA ALA A 313 -6.79 9.23 -8.24
C ALA A 313 -8.02 9.87 -7.57
N PHE A 314 -8.31 11.14 -7.85
CA PHE A 314 -9.49 11.80 -7.32
C PHE A 314 -10.80 11.16 -7.79
N LEU A 315 -10.95 10.95 -9.11
CA LEU A 315 -12.16 10.36 -9.69
C LEU A 315 -12.40 8.93 -9.20
N SER A 316 -11.34 8.17 -8.93
CA SER A 316 -11.45 6.76 -8.52
C SER A 316 -12.30 6.53 -7.27
N PHE A 317 -12.32 7.50 -6.34
CA PHE A 317 -13.13 7.44 -5.12
C PHE A 317 -14.60 7.84 -5.33
N GLY A 318 -14.98 8.28 -6.54
CA GLY A 318 -16.33 8.76 -6.83
C GLY A 318 -17.13 7.87 -7.78
N LEU A 319 -16.67 6.64 -8.06
CA LEU A 319 -17.21 5.85 -9.17
C LEU A 319 -17.53 4.37 -8.85
N TRP A 320 -17.36 3.93 -7.59
CA TRP A 320 -17.41 2.52 -7.19
C TRP A 320 -18.74 1.79 -7.43
N VAL A 321 -19.87 2.51 -7.41
CA VAL A 321 -21.23 1.95 -7.59
C VAL A 321 -21.43 1.36 -8.99
N HIS A 322 -20.54 1.60 -9.94
CA HIS A 322 -20.59 0.90 -11.24
C HIS A 322 -20.41 -0.63 -11.13
N HIS A 323 -19.95 -1.16 -10.00
CA HIS A 323 -19.94 -2.58 -9.70
C HIS A 323 -21.25 -3.09 -9.08
N MET A 324 -22.19 -2.17 -8.85
CA MET A 324 -23.46 -2.39 -8.15
C MET A 324 -24.65 -2.01 -9.04
N PHE A 325 -24.47 -1.86 -10.36
CA PHE A 325 -25.55 -1.42 -11.25
C PHE A 325 -26.76 -2.38 -11.30
N THR A 326 -26.56 -3.65 -10.92
CA THR A 326 -27.57 -4.70 -10.89
C THR A 326 -28.18 -4.95 -9.50
N THR A 327 -27.87 -4.12 -8.49
CA THR A 327 -28.36 -4.32 -7.11
C THR A 327 -29.69 -3.63 -6.80
N GLY A 328 -30.28 -2.92 -7.78
CA GLY A 328 -31.57 -2.24 -7.62
C GLY A 328 -31.49 -0.84 -6.99
N LEU A 329 -30.31 -0.22 -6.99
CA LEU A 329 -30.13 1.17 -6.52
C LEU A 329 -30.96 2.18 -7.33
N PRO A 330 -31.28 3.37 -6.75
CA PRO A 330 -32.04 4.41 -7.44
C PRO A 330 -31.40 4.88 -8.75
N GLU A 331 -32.22 5.14 -9.77
CA GLU A 331 -31.77 5.55 -11.12
C GLU A 331 -30.87 6.80 -11.11
N ILE A 332 -31.13 7.75 -10.21
CA ILE A 332 -30.30 8.96 -10.06
C ILE A 332 -28.87 8.62 -9.63
N SER A 333 -28.71 7.62 -8.75
CA SER A 333 -27.40 7.12 -8.33
C SER A 333 -26.72 6.42 -9.51
N LEU A 334 -27.42 5.49 -10.17
CA LEU A 334 -26.89 4.78 -11.35
C LEU A 334 -26.38 5.74 -12.43
N SER A 335 -27.17 6.77 -12.76
CA SER A 335 -26.82 7.77 -13.77
C SER A 335 -25.60 8.61 -13.38
N PHE A 336 -25.51 9.03 -12.12
CA PHE A 336 -24.36 9.77 -11.60
C PHE A 336 -23.07 8.93 -11.71
N PHE A 337 -23.12 7.68 -11.24
CA PHE A 337 -21.96 6.81 -11.22
C PHE A 337 -21.55 6.35 -12.62
N SER A 338 -22.49 6.17 -13.55
CA SER A 338 -22.20 5.94 -14.97
C SER A 338 -21.41 7.09 -15.59
N ALA A 339 -21.88 8.33 -15.41
CA ALA A 339 -21.18 9.52 -15.91
C ALA A 339 -19.78 9.69 -15.27
N ALA A 340 -19.65 9.41 -13.97
CA ALA A 340 -18.37 9.45 -13.26
C ALA A 340 -17.38 8.41 -13.82
N SER A 341 -17.84 7.17 -14.09
CA SER A 341 -17.03 6.11 -14.69
C SER A 341 -16.52 6.50 -16.08
N GLU A 342 -17.38 7.07 -16.93
CA GLU A 342 -16.99 7.54 -18.27
C GLU A 342 -15.97 8.68 -18.23
N ALA A 343 -16.08 9.58 -17.25
CA ALA A 343 -15.17 10.73 -17.13
C ALA A 343 -13.70 10.33 -16.95
N VAL A 344 -13.41 9.14 -16.39
CA VAL A 344 -12.03 8.64 -16.21
C VAL A 344 -11.34 8.31 -17.53
N ALA A 345 -12.09 8.09 -18.61
CA ALA A 345 -11.52 7.90 -19.94
C ALA A 345 -10.70 9.13 -20.39
N VAL A 346 -11.05 10.34 -19.93
CA VAL A 346 -10.38 11.59 -20.32
C VAL A 346 -8.94 11.67 -19.78
N PRO A 347 -8.67 11.61 -18.46
CA PRO A 347 -7.30 11.57 -17.95
C PRO A 347 -6.46 10.41 -18.51
N THR A 348 -7.07 9.23 -18.70
CA THR A 348 -6.38 8.07 -19.26
C THR A 348 -5.98 8.30 -20.72
N GLY A 349 -6.89 8.88 -21.51
CA GLY A 349 -6.63 9.26 -22.90
C GLY A 349 -5.48 10.26 -23.03
N ILE A 350 -5.45 11.29 -22.17
CA ILE A 350 -4.37 12.30 -22.17
C ILE A 350 -2.99 11.63 -22.02
N GLN A 351 -2.86 10.68 -21.09
CA GLN A 351 -1.62 9.95 -20.85
C GLN A 351 -1.19 9.14 -22.09
N ILE A 352 -2.13 8.39 -22.68
CA ILE A 352 -1.91 7.60 -23.90
C ILE A 352 -1.44 8.50 -25.05
N PHE A 353 -2.11 9.63 -25.28
CA PHE A 353 -1.72 10.55 -26.35
C PHE A 353 -0.36 11.21 -26.11
N CYS A 354 0.01 11.50 -24.85
CA CYS A 354 1.35 11.97 -24.53
C CYS A 354 2.44 10.93 -24.83
N PHE A 355 2.17 9.64 -24.59
CA PHE A 355 3.08 8.55 -24.96
C PHE A 355 3.22 8.42 -26.47
N ILE A 356 2.10 8.44 -27.21
CA ILE A 356 2.11 8.42 -28.67
C ILE A 356 2.87 9.62 -29.22
N ALA A 357 2.61 10.83 -28.73
CA ALA A 357 3.30 12.04 -29.15
C ALA A 357 4.81 11.94 -28.94
N THR A 358 5.24 11.44 -27.76
CA THR A 358 6.66 11.21 -27.46
C THR A 358 7.31 10.24 -28.44
N MET A 359 6.61 9.17 -28.83
CA MET A 359 7.09 8.24 -29.87
C MET A 359 7.12 8.86 -31.26
N LEU A 360 6.14 9.69 -31.63
CA LEU A 360 6.02 10.30 -32.95
C LEU A 360 7.10 11.34 -33.23
N VAL A 361 7.46 12.14 -32.22
CA VAL A 361 8.54 13.11 -32.37
C VAL A 361 9.91 12.40 -32.41
N SER A 362 9.96 11.18 -31.85
CA SER A 362 10.95 10.07 -31.77
C SER A 362 11.57 9.43 -33.01
N LYS A 363 12.88 9.10 -32.97
CA LYS A 363 13.31 7.77 -33.47
C LYS A 363 13.50 6.84 -32.28
N VAL A 364 12.47 6.07 -31.95
CA VAL A 364 12.49 5.15 -30.79
C VAL A 364 13.43 3.98 -31.06
N ARG A 365 14.36 3.72 -30.14
CA ARG A 365 15.25 2.56 -30.20
C ARG A 365 14.44 1.27 -30.02
N ARG A 366 14.50 0.37 -31.02
CA ARG A 366 13.87 -0.96 -30.94
C ARG A 366 14.56 -1.80 -29.86
N SER A 367 13.79 -2.21 -28.85
CA SER A 367 14.27 -3.01 -27.72
C SER A 367 13.14 -3.90 -27.19
N VAL A 368 13.48 -4.92 -26.40
CA VAL A 368 12.47 -5.79 -25.76
C VAL A 368 11.57 -5.01 -24.79
N PRO A 369 12.08 -4.10 -23.92
CA PRO A 369 11.20 -3.22 -23.13
C PRO A 369 10.16 -2.48 -23.96
N MET A 370 10.57 -1.94 -25.13
CA MET A 370 9.65 -1.23 -26.02
C MET A 370 8.62 -2.15 -26.71
N LEU A 371 8.93 -3.43 -26.94
CA LEU A 371 7.95 -4.40 -27.43
C LEU A 371 6.85 -4.62 -26.39
N PHE A 372 7.22 -4.89 -25.14
CA PHE A 372 6.26 -5.05 -24.05
C PHE A 372 5.47 -3.76 -23.78
N ALA A 373 6.10 -2.59 -23.80
CA ALA A 373 5.41 -1.31 -23.65
C ALA A 373 4.42 -1.03 -24.79
N GLY A 374 4.78 -1.37 -26.04
CA GLY A 374 3.86 -1.25 -27.18
C GLY A 374 2.70 -2.24 -27.12
N GLY A 375 2.97 -3.50 -26.75
CA GLY A 375 1.95 -4.52 -26.54
C GLY A 375 1.00 -4.18 -25.39
N ALA A 376 1.53 -3.62 -24.31
CA ALA A 376 0.77 -3.08 -23.18
C ALA A 376 -0.25 -2.05 -23.67
N LEU A 377 0.20 -1.04 -24.41
CA LEU A 377 -0.67 0.02 -24.93
C LEU A 377 -1.77 -0.55 -25.84
N ALA A 378 -1.43 -1.49 -26.72
CA ALA A 378 -2.40 -2.12 -27.62
C ALA A 378 -3.48 -2.88 -26.84
N ILE A 379 -3.09 -3.79 -25.92
CA ILE A 379 -4.02 -4.57 -25.11
C ILE A 379 -4.86 -3.64 -24.23
N PHE A 380 -4.23 -2.66 -23.58
CA PHE A 380 -4.90 -1.75 -22.66
C PHE A 380 -5.95 -0.89 -23.37
N VAL A 381 -5.70 -0.41 -24.60
CA VAL A 381 -6.69 0.35 -25.36
C VAL A 381 -7.93 -0.52 -25.66
N PHE A 382 -7.76 -1.78 -26.07
CA PHE A 382 -8.90 -2.69 -26.25
C PHE A 382 -9.66 -2.94 -24.94
N GLY A 383 -8.96 -3.11 -23.81
CA GLY A 383 -9.56 -3.22 -22.49
C GLY A 383 -10.30 -1.96 -22.05
N GLY A 384 -9.74 -0.78 -22.29
CA GLY A 384 -10.35 0.51 -21.96
C GLY A 384 -11.63 0.74 -22.74
N LEU A 385 -11.68 0.37 -24.03
CA LEU A 385 -12.90 0.47 -24.83
C LEU A 385 -14.03 -0.41 -24.29
N THR A 386 -13.74 -1.64 -23.86
CA THR A 386 -14.75 -2.50 -23.21
C THR A 386 -15.13 -2.00 -21.82
N GLY A 387 -14.24 -1.28 -21.14
CA GLY A 387 -14.51 -0.58 -19.87
C GLY A 387 -15.56 0.51 -20.03
N VAL A 388 -15.43 1.32 -21.08
CA VAL A 388 -16.45 2.32 -21.42
C VAL A 388 -17.79 1.67 -21.72
N MET A 389 -17.80 0.47 -22.32
CA MET A 389 -19.05 -0.26 -22.56
C MET A 389 -19.73 -0.69 -21.25
N VAL A 390 -19.01 -1.28 -20.30
CA VAL A 390 -19.59 -1.69 -19.01
C VAL A 390 -19.87 -0.53 -18.06
N ALA A 391 -19.33 0.66 -18.32
CA ALA A 391 -19.73 1.88 -17.63
C ALA A 391 -21.15 2.35 -18.01
N LEU A 392 -21.70 1.86 -19.13
CA LEU A 392 -23.07 2.14 -19.56
C LEU A 392 -24.05 1.19 -18.86
N VAL A 393 -24.87 1.73 -17.95
CA VAL A 393 -25.84 0.96 -17.14
C VAL A 393 -26.67 -0.05 -17.97
N PRO A 394 -27.28 0.32 -19.12
CA PRO A 394 -28.09 -0.65 -19.88
C PRO A 394 -27.28 -1.80 -20.48
N PHE A 395 -26.02 -1.54 -20.85
CA PHE A 395 -25.13 -2.58 -21.34
C PHE A 395 -24.65 -3.46 -20.18
N ASP A 396 -24.27 -2.86 -19.05
CA ASP A 396 -23.86 -3.60 -17.87
C ASP A 396 -24.96 -4.55 -17.39
N TRP A 397 -26.23 -4.14 -17.37
CA TRP A 397 -27.32 -5.07 -17.00
C TRP A 397 -27.36 -6.38 -17.80
N GLN A 398 -26.83 -6.40 -19.03
CA GLN A 398 -26.69 -7.63 -19.82
C GLN A 398 -25.33 -8.31 -19.64
N ALA A 399 -24.26 -7.53 -19.50
CA ALA A 399 -22.89 -8.03 -19.41
C ALA A 399 -22.46 -8.42 -17.98
N HIS A 400 -23.16 -7.92 -16.96
CA HIS A 400 -22.85 -8.08 -15.55
C HIS A 400 -22.76 -9.57 -15.20
N ASP A 401 -21.78 -9.93 -14.36
CA ASP A 401 -21.53 -11.32 -13.97
C ASP A 401 -21.34 -12.32 -15.14
N SER A 402 -21.07 -11.86 -16.37
CA SER A 402 -20.74 -12.72 -17.50
C SER A 402 -19.23 -12.81 -17.75
N TYR A 403 -18.83 -13.70 -18.66
CA TYR A 403 -17.46 -13.76 -19.17
C TYR A 403 -17.00 -12.49 -19.90
N PHE A 404 -17.91 -11.57 -20.28
CA PHE A 404 -17.54 -10.28 -20.85
C PHE A 404 -16.77 -9.43 -19.83
N VAL A 405 -17.25 -9.39 -18.59
CA VAL A 405 -16.59 -8.67 -17.48
C VAL A 405 -15.25 -9.33 -17.13
N VAL A 406 -15.19 -10.67 -17.16
CA VAL A 406 -13.93 -11.41 -16.97
C VAL A 406 -12.91 -11.02 -18.03
N ALA A 407 -13.31 -10.98 -19.30
CA ALA A 407 -12.44 -10.62 -20.41
C ALA A 407 -11.98 -9.16 -20.30
N HIS A 408 -12.90 -8.22 -20.05
CA HIS A 408 -12.62 -6.81 -19.85
C HIS A 408 -11.55 -6.61 -18.76
N LEU A 409 -11.77 -7.17 -17.57
CA LEU A 409 -10.85 -7.05 -16.44
C LEU A 409 -9.46 -7.62 -16.76
N HIS A 410 -9.37 -8.75 -17.46
CA HIS A 410 -8.08 -9.30 -17.84
C HIS A 410 -7.37 -8.48 -18.91
N TYR A 411 -8.08 -7.86 -19.86
CA TYR A 411 -7.49 -6.92 -20.81
C TYR A 411 -6.92 -5.69 -20.11
N THR A 412 -7.65 -5.10 -19.16
CA THR A 412 -7.18 -3.92 -18.43
C THR A 412 -6.03 -4.26 -17.48
N LEU A 413 -6.06 -5.39 -16.77
CA LEU A 413 -4.95 -5.79 -15.87
C LEU A 413 -3.72 -6.28 -16.63
N ILE A 414 -3.87 -7.08 -17.69
CA ILE A 414 -2.72 -7.64 -18.40
C ILE A 414 -2.04 -6.55 -19.23
N GLY A 415 -2.81 -5.77 -19.99
CA GLY A 415 -2.30 -4.65 -20.77
C GLY A 415 -1.87 -3.47 -19.91
N GLY A 416 -2.66 -3.16 -18.87
CA GLY A 416 -2.45 -2.01 -18.00
C GLY A 416 -1.42 -2.24 -16.92
N MET A 417 -1.11 -3.48 -16.52
CA MET A 417 -0.19 -3.77 -15.43
C MET A 417 0.89 -4.82 -15.73
N LEU A 418 0.53 -6.02 -16.18
CA LEU A 418 1.52 -7.10 -16.34
C LEU A 418 2.52 -6.85 -17.48
N PHE A 419 2.07 -6.43 -18.67
CA PHE A 419 3.00 -6.12 -19.77
C PHE A 419 3.94 -4.95 -19.44
N PRO A 420 3.48 -3.83 -18.86
CA PRO A 420 4.36 -2.78 -18.34
C PRO A 420 5.38 -3.30 -17.32
N LEU A 421 4.95 -4.16 -16.39
CA LEU A 421 5.85 -4.80 -15.42
C LEU A 421 6.92 -5.63 -16.12
N PHE A 422 6.58 -6.43 -17.12
CA PHE A 422 7.56 -7.21 -17.89
C PHE A 422 8.50 -6.32 -18.73
N ALA A 423 8.02 -5.18 -19.24
CA ALA A 423 8.89 -4.16 -19.81
C ALA A 423 9.90 -3.66 -18.75
N GLY A 424 9.42 -3.41 -17.53
CA GLY A 424 10.23 -3.06 -16.37
C GLY A 424 11.26 -4.13 -16.01
N VAL A 425 10.88 -5.41 -15.96
CA VAL A 425 11.81 -6.53 -15.72
C VAL A 425 12.96 -6.48 -16.73
N HIS A 426 12.67 -6.30 -18.02
CA HIS A 426 13.73 -6.19 -19.03
C HIS A 426 14.59 -4.92 -18.90
N TYR A 427 13.99 -3.80 -18.47
CA TYR A 427 14.68 -2.52 -18.32
C TYR A 427 15.60 -2.48 -17.08
N TRP A 428 15.12 -2.94 -15.93
CA TRP A 428 15.82 -2.92 -14.64
C TRP A 428 16.55 -4.21 -14.27
N TYR A 429 16.44 -5.30 -15.04
CA TYR A 429 17.27 -6.49 -14.78
C TYR A 429 18.78 -6.18 -14.75
N PRO A 430 19.33 -5.36 -15.66
CA PRO A 430 20.73 -4.94 -15.56
C PRO A 430 21.02 -4.01 -14.38
N PHE A 431 20.03 -3.29 -13.86
CA PHE A 431 20.18 -2.51 -12.63
C PHE A 431 20.36 -3.46 -11.43
N VAL A 432 19.52 -4.51 -11.32
CA VAL A 432 19.56 -5.46 -10.19
C VAL A 432 20.76 -6.41 -10.25
N THR A 433 21.14 -6.86 -11.45
CA THR A 433 22.13 -7.94 -11.64
C THR A 433 23.45 -7.48 -12.26
N GLN A 434 23.51 -6.24 -12.75
CA GLN A 434 24.63 -5.69 -13.52
C GLN A 434 24.99 -6.50 -14.77
N LYS A 435 24.05 -7.31 -15.27
CA LYS A 435 24.21 -8.20 -16.44
C LYS A 435 23.03 -8.08 -17.39
N ARG A 436 23.22 -8.43 -18.67
CA ARG A 436 22.15 -8.41 -19.68
C ARG A 436 21.38 -9.73 -19.75
N MET A 437 20.07 -9.64 -20.02
CA MET A 437 19.23 -10.78 -20.40
C MET A 437 19.44 -11.15 -21.87
N SER A 438 18.93 -12.33 -22.27
CA SER A 438 18.88 -12.71 -23.69
C SER A 438 17.72 -12.01 -24.39
N ASP A 439 18.03 -11.13 -25.35
CA ASP A 439 17.02 -10.44 -26.17
C ASP A 439 16.21 -11.42 -27.03
N ARG A 440 16.81 -12.55 -27.45
CA ARG A 440 16.11 -13.57 -28.24
C ARG A 440 15.00 -14.21 -27.43
N LEU A 441 15.29 -14.63 -26.20
CA LEU A 441 14.29 -15.21 -25.30
C LEU A 441 13.24 -14.16 -24.90
N GLY A 442 13.65 -12.90 -24.70
CA GLY A 442 12.71 -11.81 -24.45
C GLY A 442 11.69 -11.62 -25.58
N ARG A 443 12.10 -11.70 -26.85
CA ARG A 443 11.18 -11.65 -28.00
C ARG A 443 10.25 -12.86 -28.09
N TRP A 444 10.75 -14.06 -27.79
CA TRP A 444 9.92 -15.27 -27.77
C TRP A 444 8.86 -15.20 -26.67
N SER A 445 9.26 -14.82 -25.46
CA SER A 445 8.34 -14.57 -24.36
C SER A 445 7.27 -13.57 -24.75
N PHE A 446 7.66 -12.41 -25.31
CA PHE A 446 6.70 -11.39 -25.76
C PHE A 446 5.64 -11.95 -26.72
N TRP A 447 6.04 -12.62 -27.81
CA TRP A 447 5.06 -13.07 -28.82
C TRP A 447 4.17 -14.21 -28.32
N LEU A 448 4.69 -15.12 -27.50
CA LEU A 448 3.90 -16.15 -26.85
C LEU A 448 2.88 -15.54 -25.89
N MET A 449 3.30 -14.58 -25.05
CA MET A 449 2.39 -13.92 -24.11
C MET A 449 1.37 -13.05 -24.84
N PHE A 450 1.78 -12.23 -25.81
CA PHE A 450 0.87 -11.36 -26.55
C PHE A 450 -0.17 -12.15 -27.35
N GLY A 451 0.28 -13.18 -28.09
CA GLY A 451 -0.61 -14.05 -28.86
C GLY A 451 -1.49 -14.91 -27.96
N GLY A 452 -0.90 -15.58 -26.96
CA GLY A 452 -1.61 -16.43 -26.02
C GLY A 452 -2.66 -15.67 -25.22
N PHE A 453 -2.36 -14.45 -24.76
CA PHE A 453 -3.30 -13.59 -24.06
C PHE A 453 -4.54 -13.30 -24.90
N ASN A 454 -4.35 -12.82 -26.14
CA ASN A 454 -5.49 -12.52 -27.01
C ASN A 454 -6.27 -13.79 -27.35
N LEU A 455 -5.61 -14.92 -27.62
CA LEU A 455 -6.31 -16.20 -27.82
C LEU A 455 -7.10 -16.65 -26.58
N ALA A 456 -6.61 -16.33 -25.38
CA ALA A 456 -7.25 -16.70 -24.13
C ALA A 456 -8.51 -15.86 -23.86
N PHE A 457 -8.40 -14.54 -23.89
CA PHE A 457 -9.41 -13.63 -23.36
C PHE A 457 -10.28 -12.96 -24.43
N LEU A 458 -9.81 -12.86 -25.69
CA LEU A 458 -10.63 -12.30 -26.76
C LEU A 458 -11.92 -13.11 -26.96
N PRO A 459 -11.89 -14.47 -27.04
CA PRO A 459 -13.11 -15.29 -27.18
C PRO A 459 -14.09 -15.14 -26.01
N MET A 460 -13.61 -14.79 -24.81
CA MET A 460 -14.45 -14.65 -23.63
C MET A 460 -15.42 -13.47 -23.73
N HIS A 461 -15.11 -12.42 -24.51
CA HIS A 461 -16.08 -11.38 -24.80
C HIS A 461 -17.30 -11.93 -25.55
N TRP A 462 -17.08 -12.84 -26.51
CA TRP A 462 -18.19 -13.49 -27.23
C TRP A 462 -18.97 -14.44 -26.33
N THR A 463 -18.29 -15.30 -25.55
CA THR A 463 -19.03 -16.18 -24.64
C THR A 463 -19.85 -15.38 -23.62
N GLY A 464 -19.33 -14.24 -23.15
CA GLY A 464 -20.06 -13.30 -22.30
C GLY A 464 -21.32 -12.74 -22.96
N VAL A 465 -21.22 -12.21 -24.18
CA VAL A 465 -22.38 -11.69 -24.94
C VAL A 465 -23.37 -12.81 -25.30
N MET A 466 -22.89 -14.05 -25.45
CA MET A 466 -23.73 -15.24 -25.63
C MET A 466 -24.38 -15.74 -24.33
N GLY A 467 -24.15 -15.05 -23.19
CA GLY A 467 -24.81 -15.34 -21.92
C GLY A 467 -24.06 -16.31 -21.00
N MET A 468 -22.77 -16.60 -21.24
CA MET A 468 -21.97 -17.44 -20.34
C MET A 468 -21.71 -16.72 -19.01
N PRO A 469 -22.28 -17.19 -17.88
CA PRO A 469 -22.05 -16.58 -16.58
C PRO A 469 -20.61 -16.88 -16.11
N ARG A 470 -20.04 -15.99 -15.30
CA ARG A 470 -18.77 -16.27 -14.61
C ARG A 470 -19.01 -17.21 -13.42
N ARG A 471 -17.93 -17.82 -12.90
CA ARG A 471 -17.95 -18.70 -11.70
C ARG A 471 -18.77 -19.99 -11.85
N VAL A 472 -19.12 -20.37 -13.06
CA VAL A 472 -19.67 -21.71 -13.35
C VAL A 472 -18.52 -22.70 -13.54
N TRP A 473 -18.60 -23.87 -12.92
CA TRP A 473 -17.55 -24.90 -12.97
C TRP A 473 -17.67 -25.84 -14.18
N THR A 474 -18.83 -25.85 -14.84
CA THR A 474 -19.12 -26.65 -16.03
C THR A 474 -20.21 -25.98 -16.90
N TYR A 475 -20.41 -26.50 -18.10
CA TYR A 475 -21.41 -26.04 -19.09
C TYR A 475 -21.82 -27.22 -20.00
N ASP A 476 -22.95 -27.09 -20.71
CA ASP A 476 -23.47 -28.14 -21.59
C ASP A 476 -23.01 -27.96 -23.05
N VAL A 477 -23.08 -29.05 -23.83
CA VAL A 477 -22.81 -29.04 -25.27
C VAL A 477 -23.79 -28.10 -26.01
N THR A 478 -25.04 -28.00 -25.55
CA THR A 478 -26.07 -27.19 -26.21
C THR A 478 -25.89 -25.68 -26.03
N ASP A 479 -25.05 -25.23 -25.10
CA ASP A 479 -24.84 -23.81 -24.80
C ASP A 479 -24.07 -23.07 -25.91
N GLY A 480 -23.39 -23.81 -26.80
CA GLY A 480 -22.65 -23.24 -27.93
C GLY A 480 -21.30 -22.63 -27.57
N TRP A 481 -20.84 -22.74 -26.32
CA TRP A 481 -19.58 -22.14 -25.85
C TRP A 481 -18.35 -23.03 -26.01
N ALA A 482 -18.52 -24.31 -26.36
CA ALA A 482 -17.46 -25.33 -26.30
C ALA A 482 -16.19 -24.95 -27.10
N VAL A 483 -16.35 -24.53 -28.35
CA VAL A 483 -15.21 -24.16 -29.21
C VAL A 483 -14.47 -22.95 -28.65
N LEU A 484 -15.21 -21.91 -28.22
CA LEU A 484 -14.63 -20.70 -27.67
C LEU A 484 -13.89 -20.97 -26.36
N ASN A 485 -14.44 -21.81 -25.48
CA ASN A 485 -13.78 -22.24 -24.25
C ASN A 485 -12.51 -23.06 -24.51
N MET A 486 -12.51 -23.95 -25.49
CA MET A 486 -11.32 -24.69 -25.89
C MET A 486 -10.22 -23.76 -26.41
N VAL A 487 -10.56 -22.80 -27.29
CA VAL A 487 -9.61 -21.80 -27.79
C VAL A 487 -9.06 -20.95 -26.64
N SER A 488 -9.92 -20.49 -25.74
CA SER A 488 -9.51 -19.76 -24.54
C SER A 488 -8.53 -20.55 -23.67
N THR A 489 -8.77 -21.86 -23.54
CA THR A 489 -7.88 -22.77 -22.79
C THR A 489 -6.52 -22.90 -23.46
N ILE A 490 -6.46 -23.16 -24.76
CA ILE A 490 -5.20 -23.23 -25.52
C ILE A 490 -4.43 -21.91 -25.40
N GLY A 491 -5.12 -20.77 -25.54
CA GLY A 491 -4.53 -19.45 -25.36
C GLY A 491 -3.89 -19.26 -23.99
N ALA A 492 -4.56 -19.70 -22.91
CA ALA A 492 -4.03 -19.62 -21.55
C ALA A 492 -2.73 -20.41 -21.37
N PHE A 493 -2.65 -21.63 -21.94
CA PHE A 493 -1.42 -22.43 -21.90
C PHE A 493 -0.29 -21.82 -22.75
N ILE A 494 -0.60 -21.20 -23.90
CA ILE A 494 0.39 -20.47 -24.71
C ILE A 494 0.92 -19.25 -23.93
N PHE A 495 0.05 -18.50 -23.27
CA PHE A 495 0.44 -17.39 -22.40
C PHE A 495 1.39 -17.84 -21.29
N ALA A 496 1.03 -18.94 -20.60
CA ALA A 496 1.85 -19.52 -19.55
C ALA A 496 3.23 -19.97 -20.07
N ALA A 497 3.30 -20.58 -21.27
CA ALA A 497 4.58 -20.92 -21.89
C ALA A 497 5.45 -19.68 -22.15
N GLY A 498 4.84 -18.56 -22.57
CA GLY A 498 5.53 -17.28 -22.73
C GLY A 498 6.08 -16.72 -21.41
N PHE A 499 5.34 -16.86 -20.31
CA PHE A 499 5.81 -16.50 -18.98
C PHE A 499 6.96 -17.41 -18.51
N VAL A 500 6.89 -18.73 -18.76
CA VAL A 500 7.98 -19.67 -18.44
C VAL A 500 9.26 -19.26 -19.18
N VAL A 501 9.18 -18.87 -20.45
CA VAL A 501 10.34 -18.36 -21.20
C VAL A 501 10.93 -17.10 -20.54
N LEU A 502 10.09 -16.18 -20.04
CA LEU A 502 10.55 -15.01 -19.28
C LEU A 502 11.26 -15.43 -18.00
N ALA A 503 10.62 -16.28 -17.18
CA ALA A 503 11.14 -16.74 -15.90
C ALA A 503 12.50 -17.44 -16.08
N VAL A 504 12.63 -18.32 -17.08
CA VAL A 504 13.91 -18.94 -17.43
C VAL A 504 14.94 -17.88 -17.81
N ASN A 505 14.58 -16.89 -18.61
CA ASN A 505 15.52 -15.83 -19.02
C ASN A 505 15.97 -14.96 -17.82
N VAL A 506 15.11 -14.73 -16.83
CA VAL A 506 15.44 -13.96 -15.61
C VAL A 506 16.34 -14.79 -14.68
N LEU A 507 15.93 -16.03 -14.38
CA LEU A 507 16.55 -16.88 -13.37
C LEU A 507 17.80 -17.61 -13.87
N TRP A 508 18.05 -17.63 -15.18
CA TRP A 508 19.22 -18.30 -15.75
C TRP A 508 20.52 -17.75 -15.14
N PRO A 509 21.38 -18.61 -14.54
CA PRO A 509 22.62 -18.15 -13.93
C PRO A 509 23.55 -17.58 -15.01
N ARG A 510 23.89 -16.30 -14.88
CA ARG A 510 24.74 -15.59 -15.85
C ARG A 510 26.24 -15.78 -15.62
N GLY A 511 26.64 -16.53 -14.58
CA GLY A 511 28.03 -16.93 -14.34
C GLY A 511 29.05 -15.79 -14.51
N LYS A 512 30.06 -16.02 -15.35
CA LYS A 512 31.15 -15.07 -15.66
C LYS A 512 30.81 -14.06 -16.78
N ALA A 513 29.54 -13.89 -17.14
CA ALA A 513 29.16 -12.87 -18.13
C ALA A 513 29.65 -11.48 -17.69
N PRO A 514 30.15 -10.65 -18.63
CA PRO A 514 30.70 -9.34 -18.32
C PRO A 514 29.61 -8.44 -17.70
N LEU A 515 30.07 -7.53 -16.83
CA LEU A 515 29.19 -6.49 -16.29
C LEU A 515 28.81 -5.52 -17.40
N VAL A 516 27.62 -4.93 -17.28
CA VAL A 516 27.16 -3.88 -18.18
C VAL A 516 27.91 -2.57 -17.94
N GLU A 517 27.98 -1.72 -18.96
CA GLU A 517 28.42 -0.34 -18.78
C GLU A 517 27.48 0.42 -17.84
N ARG A 518 28.01 1.36 -17.06
CA ARG A 518 27.21 2.27 -16.23
C ARG A 518 26.30 3.09 -17.15
N ASN A 519 25.03 3.22 -16.78
CA ASN A 519 23.99 3.83 -17.62
C ASN A 519 23.91 3.26 -19.05
N LEU A 520 23.78 1.93 -19.16
CA LEU A 520 23.77 1.22 -20.44
C LEU A 520 22.67 1.66 -21.43
N TRP A 521 21.60 2.28 -20.93
CA TRP A 521 20.47 2.74 -21.74
C TRP A 521 20.57 4.22 -22.12
N ASN A 522 21.56 4.94 -21.59
CA ASN A 522 21.60 6.41 -21.63
C ASN A 522 20.28 7.01 -21.10
N ALA A 523 19.82 6.55 -19.94
CA ALA A 523 18.68 7.11 -19.23
C ALA A 523 19.02 8.48 -18.62
N GLY A 524 18.02 9.35 -18.50
CA GLY A 524 18.19 10.70 -17.96
C GLY A 524 17.99 10.81 -16.44
N THR A 525 17.48 9.76 -15.79
CA THR A 525 17.09 9.72 -14.38
C THR A 525 18.13 9.01 -13.50
N MET A 526 18.10 9.26 -12.19
CA MET A 526 19.20 8.92 -11.27
C MET A 526 19.39 7.43 -10.99
N GLU A 527 18.45 6.54 -11.33
CA GLU A 527 18.58 5.10 -11.02
C GLU A 527 19.76 4.43 -11.75
N TRP A 528 20.26 5.05 -12.81
CA TRP A 528 21.45 4.59 -13.54
C TRP A 528 22.74 5.26 -13.07
N SER A 529 22.70 5.95 -11.93
CA SER A 529 23.86 6.62 -11.34
C SER A 529 24.73 5.72 -10.47
N ALA A 530 24.30 4.51 -10.10
CA ALA A 530 25.12 3.62 -9.26
C ALA A 530 26.45 3.19 -9.93
N GLU A 531 27.48 2.91 -9.14
CA GLU A 531 28.77 2.40 -9.63
C GLU A 531 28.63 0.98 -10.22
N VAL A 532 29.52 0.61 -11.14
CA VAL A 532 29.62 -0.77 -11.64
C VAL A 532 31.04 -1.30 -11.41
N PRO A 533 31.27 -2.31 -10.55
CA PRO A 533 30.30 -3.08 -9.75
C PRO A 533 29.61 -2.26 -8.64
N ASP A 534 28.36 -2.64 -8.34
CA ASP A 534 27.48 -1.96 -7.38
C ASP A 534 28.01 -2.08 -5.94
N LYS A 535 27.65 -1.11 -5.10
CA LYS A 535 28.10 -0.99 -3.72
C LYS A 535 26.88 -0.98 -2.80
N PRO A 536 26.94 -1.63 -1.61
CA PRO A 536 25.80 -1.72 -0.70
C PRO A 536 25.23 -0.39 -0.18
N TRP A 537 25.95 0.73 -0.35
CA TRP A 537 25.48 2.06 0.02
C TRP A 537 24.62 2.74 -1.07
N GLY A 538 24.49 2.14 -2.26
CA GLY A 538 23.87 2.76 -3.44
C GLY A 538 24.66 3.97 -3.93
N VAL A 539 24.19 5.17 -3.61
CA VAL A 539 24.79 6.44 -4.02
C VAL A 539 26.02 6.84 -3.18
N ARG A 540 27.16 7.10 -3.85
CA ARG A 540 28.45 7.46 -3.23
C ARG A 540 28.41 8.78 -2.44
N SER A 541 27.84 9.84 -3.01
CA SER A 541 27.52 11.09 -2.31
C SER A 541 26.25 11.69 -2.91
N ILE A 542 25.37 12.24 -2.08
CA ILE A 542 24.04 12.70 -2.47
C ILE A 542 24.19 14.04 -3.22
N PRO A 543 23.81 14.14 -4.50
CA PRO A 543 24.09 15.32 -5.32
C PRO A 543 23.13 16.50 -5.07
N TYR A 544 23.49 17.67 -5.60
CA TYR A 544 22.56 18.78 -5.82
C TYR A 544 21.88 18.63 -7.18
N ILE A 545 20.54 18.55 -7.21
CA ILE A 545 19.77 18.35 -8.44
C ILE A 545 18.90 19.57 -8.72
N HIS A 546 18.94 20.10 -9.94
CA HIS A 546 18.15 21.27 -10.35
C HIS A 546 17.50 21.11 -11.74
N THR A 547 17.53 19.90 -12.29
CA THR A 547 16.90 19.55 -13.57
C THR A 547 16.11 18.25 -13.45
N ARG A 548 15.16 18.02 -14.38
CA ARG A 548 14.31 16.81 -14.38
C ARG A 548 15.04 15.57 -14.90
N TYR A 549 15.98 15.75 -15.83
CA TYR A 549 16.81 14.68 -16.40
C TYR A 549 18.29 14.93 -16.07
N PRO A 550 18.68 14.79 -14.79
CA PRO A 550 20.02 15.15 -14.33
C PRO A 550 21.15 14.45 -15.08
N LEU A 551 21.00 13.16 -15.43
CA LEU A 551 22.06 12.44 -16.15
C LEU A 551 22.27 12.91 -17.60
N TRP A 552 21.27 13.58 -18.20
CA TRP A 552 21.41 14.17 -19.54
C TRP A 552 21.90 15.61 -19.51
N GLU A 553 21.47 16.37 -18.51
CA GLU A 553 21.64 17.83 -18.48
C GLU A 553 22.82 18.28 -17.61
N GLN A 554 23.24 17.49 -16.61
CA GLN A 554 24.34 17.81 -15.69
C GLN A 554 25.56 16.92 -15.99
N LYS A 555 26.42 17.37 -16.91
CA LYS A 555 27.48 16.55 -17.54
C LYS A 555 28.50 15.94 -16.57
N GLU A 556 28.92 16.66 -15.53
CA GLU A 556 29.96 16.20 -14.58
C GLU A 556 29.39 15.47 -13.36
N LEU A 557 28.05 15.34 -13.28
CA LEU A 557 27.35 14.87 -12.09
C LEU A 557 27.89 13.54 -11.55
N LEU A 558 28.06 12.53 -12.43
CA LEU A 558 28.56 11.22 -12.03
C LEU A 558 30.00 11.29 -11.50
N GLY A 559 30.85 12.08 -12.13
CA GLY A 559 32.25 12.24 -11.71
C GLY A 559 32.37 12.93 -10.36
N GLU A 560 31.58 13.98 -10.13
CA GLU A 560 31.53 14.70 -8.85
C GLU A 560 30.98 13.80 -7.72
N MET A 561 29.96 12.99 -8.02
CA MET A 561 29.42 12.01 -7.08
C MET A 561 30.46 10.95 -6.70
N ASP A 562 31.17 10.39 -7.68
CA ASP A 562 32.17 9.35 -7.45
C ASP A 562 33.37 9.85 -6.65
N ARG A 563 33.76 11.12 -6.86
CA ARG A 563 34.81 11.79 -6.10
C ARG A 563 34.37 12.23 -4.70
N GLY A 564 33.10 11.98 -4.33
CA GLY A 564 32.54 12.30 -3.02
C GLY A 564 32.42 13.80 -2.77
N GLU A 565 32.20 14.60 -3.83
CA GLU A 565 32.21 16.05 -3.72
C GLU A 565 30.90 16.63 -3.16
N TRP A 566 29.83 15.85 -3.10
CA TRP A 566 28.51 16.31 -2.67
C TRP A 566 28.20 15.94 -1.21
N PHE A 567 26.92 15.74 -0.87
CA PHE A 567 26.48 15.60 0.52
C PHE A 567 26.66 14.19 1.06
N LEU A 568 26.92 14.10 2.37
CA LEU A 568 27.18 12.89 3.13
C LEU A 568 28.17 11.94 2.45
N PRO A 569 29.36 12.40 1.99
CA PRO A 569 30.32 11.52 1.31
C PRO A 569 31.01 10.53 2.25
N ASP A 570 30.70 10.52 3.54
CA ASP A 570 31.38 9.71 4.53
C ASP A 570 30.41 9.23 5.62
N ALA A 571 30.81 8.18 6.33
CA ALA A 571 30.19 7.67 7.54
C ALA A 571 31.19 7.71 8.72
N GLU A 572 31.74 8.90 9.01
CA GLU A 572 32.71 9.12 10.12
C GLU A 572 32.23 8.59 11.46
N GLU A 573 30.92 8.68 11.71
CA GLU A 573 30.28 8.28 12.96
C GLU A 573 29.95 6.78 13.01
N GLY A 574 30.22 6.03 11.94
CA GLY A 574 29.92 4.59 11.87
C GLY A 574 28.43 4.26 11.86
N LYS A 575 27.57 5.20 11.42
CA LYS A 575 26.11 5.07 11.39
C LYS A 575 25.57 5.19 9.95
N ARG A 576 24.47 4.50 9.65
CA ARG A 576 23.74 4.65 8.38
C ARG A 576 22.97 5.96 8.43
N GLU A 577 23.10 6.76 7.37
CA GLU A 577 22.60 8.13 7.37
C GLU A 577 21.93 8.50 6.05
N LEU A 578 20.86 9.28 6.16
CA LEU A 578 20.13 9.92 5.06
C LEU A 578 20.08 11.44 5.28
N ILE A 579 20.02 12.19 4.19
CA ILE A 579 19.68 13.61 4.25
C ILE A 579 18.17 13.76 4.19
N ILE A 580 17.60 14.57 5.09
CA ILE A 580 16.17 14.86 5.09
C ILE A 580 15.95 16.30 4.66
N THR A 581 15.02 16.49 3.73
CA THR A 581 14.70 17.78 3.14
C THR A 581 13.29 18.26 3.49
N ASP A 582 12.96 19.51 3.19
CA ASP A 582 11.57 19.97 3.19
C ASP A 582 10.76 19.35 2.02
N ILE A 583 9.44 19.57 2.06
CA ILE A 583 8.48 18.93 1.14
C ILE A 583 8.30 19.66 -0.20
N LEU A 584 8.75 20.91 -0.35
CA LEU A 584 8.51 21.68 -1.57
C LEU A 584 9.77 21.78 -2.42
N ASP A 585 10.81 22.39 -1.86
CA ASP A 585 12.02 22.78 -2.58
C ASP A 585 13.16 21.77 -2.40
N ALA A 586 12.97 20.77 -1.54
CA ALA A 586 14.00 19.84 -1.11
C ALA A 586 15.20 20.57 -0.48
N ARG A 587 14.95 21.57 0.38
CA ARG A 587 16.01 22.21 1.16
C ARG A 587 16.46 21.28 2.28
N PRO A 588 17.77 21.06 2.50
CA PRO A 588 18.27 20.24 3.59
C PRO A 588 17.79 20.75 4.95
N LEU A 589 17.27 19.85 5.79
CA LEU A 589 16.81 20.16 7.14
C LEU A 589 17.72 19.55 8.20
N TYR A 590 18.04 18.25 8.09
CA TYR A 590 18.87 17.54 9.05
C TYR A 590 19.36 16.20 8.49
N VAL A 591 20.32 15.57 9.17
CA VAL A 591 20.83 14.21 8.86
C VAL A 591 20.12 13.20 9.75
N GLN A 592 19.33 12.31 9.13
CA GLN A 592 18.66 11.21 9.83
C GLN A 592 19.57 10.00 9.91
N ARG A 593 19.70 9.43 11.10
CA ARG A 593 20.27 8.09 11.29
C ARG A 593 19.18 7.04 11.08
N VAL A 594 19.45 6.05 10.25
CA VAL A 594 18.49 4.98 9.94
C VAL A 594 18.87 3.66 10.60
N GLY A 595 17.86 2.83 10.87
CA GLY A 595 18.03 1.56 11.57
C GLY A 595 18.88 0.56 10.79
N GLY A 596 19.81 -0.09 11.49
CA GLY A 596 20.56 -1.23 10.95
C GLY A 596 19.80 -2.56 11.05
N PRO A 597 20.43 -3.67 10.62
CA PRO A 597 19.88 -5.03 10.68
C PRO A 597 19.25 -5.38 12.03
N SER A 598 18.13 -6.08 12.02
CA SER A 598 17.35 -6.40 13.22
C SER A 598 16.53 -7.67 13.05
N TYR A 599 16.40 -8.46 14.13
CA TYR A 599 15.46 -9.59 14.22
C TYR A 599 14.13 -9.19 14.87
N LEU A 600 14.05 -7.99 15.47
CA LEU A 600 12.85 -7.54 16.18
C LEU A 600 11.65 -7.37 15.25
N THR A 601 11.91 -7.00 13.99
CA THR A 601 10.87 -6.87 12.95
C THR A 601 10.23 -8.21 12.62
N ILE A 602 11.02 -9.29 12.59
CA ILE A 602 10.54 -10.67 12.39
C ILE A 602 9.69 -11.10 13.59
N GLY A 603 10.19 -10.89 14.81
CA GLY A 603 9.47 -11.25 16.03
C GLY A 603 8.13 -10.51 16.15
N ALA A 604 8.11 -9.21 15.82
CA ALA A 604 6.89 -8.42 15.78
C ALA A 604 5.91 -8.94 14.71
N ALA A 605 6.37 -9.15 13.47
CA ALA A 605 5.51 -9.65 12.39
C ALA A 605 4.97 -11.05 12.67
N PHE A 606 5.78 -11.95 13.25
CA PHE A 606 5.36 -13.29 13.63
C PHE A 606 4.30 -13.25 14.74
N CYS A 607 4.53 -12.48 15.81
CA CYS A 607 3.54 -12.34 16.88
C CYS A 607 2.24 -11.73 16.36
N LEU A 608 2.31 -10.72 15.48
CA LEU A 608 1.13 -10.14 14.88
C LEU A 608 0.40 -11.13 13.98
N GLY A 609 1.11 -11.85 13.10
CA GLY A 609 0.51 -12.88 12.25
C GLY A 609 -0.13 -14.00 13.07
N ALA A 610 0.48 -14.39 14.18
CA ALA A 610 -0.09 -15.36 15.11
C ALA A 610 -1.40 -14.85 15.74
N VAL A 611 -1.53 -13.55 16.03
CA VAL A 611 -2.81 -12.97 16.51
C VAL A 611 -3.92 -13.22 15.51
N PHE A 612 -3.72 -12.87 14.24
CA PHE A 612 -4.73 -13.06 13.19
C PHE A 612 -5.03 -14.54 12.95
N ILE A 613 -3.99 -15.36 12.76
CA ILE A 613 -4.14 -16.80 12.47
C ILE A 613 -4.84 -17.53 13.62
N LEU A 614 -4.48 -17.25 14.88
CA LEU A 614 -5.07 -17.92 16.03
C LEU A 614 -6.50 -17.42 16.31
N ALA A 615 -6.80 -16.16 16.00
CA ALA A 615 -8.16 -15.63 16.04
C ALA A 615 -9.08 -16.37 15.05
N THR A 616 -8.62 -16.69 13.84
CA THR A 616 -9.38 -17.50 12.86
C THR A 616 -9.83 -18.84 13.43
N PHE A 617 -9.08 -19.42 14.37
CA PHE A 617 -9.42 -20.69 15.02
C PHE A 617 -10.01 -20.52 16.43
N HIS A 618 -10.40 -19.30 16.80
CA HIS A 618 -10.95 -18.95 18.11
C HIS A 618 -10.05 -19.33 19.31
N LEU A 619 -8.73 -19.37 19.11
CA LEU A 619 -7.74 -19.70 20.15
C LEU A 619 -7.37 -18.48 21.01
N TRP A 620 -8.37 -17.83 21.59
CA TRP A 620 -8.29 -16.50 22.20
C TRP A 620 -7.19 -16.34 23.26
N THR A 621 -6.93 -17.34 24.10
CA THR A 621 -5.85 -17.26 25.09
C THR A 621 -4.49 -17.13 24.43
N LEU A 622 -4.22 -17.90 23.36
CA LEU A 622 -2.98 -17.80 22.62
C LEU A 622 -2.93 -16.48 21.83
N THR A 623 -4.05 -16.06 21.24
CA THR A 623 -4.17 -14.75 20.58
C THR A 623 -3.74 -13.61 21.51
N LEU A 624 -4.21 -13.58 22.76
CA LEU A 624 -3.83 -12.57 23.74
C LEU A 624 -2.34 -12.64 24.12
N LEU A 625 -1.79 -13.85 24.27
CA LEU A 625 -0.36 -14.04 24.58
C LEU A 625 0.53 -13.54 23.44
N PHE A 626 0.20 -13.84 22.19
CA PHE A 626 0.93 -13.34 21.02
C PHE A 626 0.72 -11.84 20.82
N GLY A 627 -0.46 -11.31 21.13
CA GLY A 627 -0.72 -9.87 21.17
C GLY A 627 0.20 -9.13 22.16
N ALA A 628 0.34 -9.66 23.38
CA ALA A 628 1.30 -9.13 24.35
C ALA A 628 2.75 -9.26 23.84
N GLY A 629 3.08 -10.36 23.16
CA GLY A 629 4.36 -10.54 22.49
C GLY A 629 4.63 -9.48 21.42
N PHE A 630 3.65 -9.17 20.57
CA PHE A 630 3.74 -8.13 19.54
C PHE A 630 4.01 -6.75 20.16
N VAL A 631 3.26 -6.38 21.20
CA VAL A 631 3.49 -5.14 21.96
C VAL A 631 4.89 -5.13 22.56
N GLY A 632 5.34 -6.23 23.16
CA GLY A 632 6.67 -6.36 23.74
C GLY A 632 7.81 -6.19 22.73
N PHE A 633 7.76 -6.87 21.58
CA PHE A 633 8.75 -6.73 20.51
C PHE A 633 8.76 -5.31 19.93
N THR A 634 7.58 -4.71 19.75
CA THR A 634 7.45 -3.35 19.23
C THR A 634 8.03 -2.32 20.20
N LEU A 635 7.70 -2.42 21.50
CA LEU A 635 8.29 -1.54 22.52
C LEU A 635 9.80 -1.70 22.61
N TRP A 636 10.33 -2.93 22.48
CA TRP A 636 11.78 -3.16 22.46
C TRP A 636 12.44 -2.54 21.22
N TRP A 637 11.82 -2.70 20.04
CA TRP A 637 12.27 -2.04 18.82
C TRP A 637 12.29 -0.52 18.99
N LEU A 638 11.19 0.09 19.43
CA LEU A 638 11.11 1.53 19.67
C LEU A 638 12.19 2.00 20.65
N TRP A 639 12.37 1.28 21.76
CA TRP A 639 13.33 1.62 22.80
C TRP A 639 14.79 1.65 22.32
N THR A 640 15.14 0.79 21.35
CA THR A 640 16.52 0.56 20.89
C THR A 640 16.83 1.13 19.51
N GLY A 641 15.87 1.77 18.84
CA GLY A 641 16.08 2.19 17.45
C GLY A 641 15.31 3.41 16.99
N THR A 642 14.61 4.11 17.88
CA THR A 642 13.85 5.32 17.52
C THR A 642 14.17 6.48 18.45
N SER A 643 14.16 7.70 17.89
CA SER A 643 14.37 8.96 18.62
C SER A 643 15.59 8.92 19.56
N GLU A 644 16.71 8.35 19.09
CA GLU A 644 17.94 8.30 19.88
C GLU A 644 18.50 9.72 20.05
N ILE A 645 18.93 10.04 21.28
CA ILE A 645 19.62 11.31 21.54
C ILE A 645 20.97 11.24 20.83
N PRO A 646 21.27 12.14 19.88
CA PRO A 646 22.51 12.09 19.15
C PRO A 646 23.68 12.50 20.06
N GLU A 647 24.86 11.93 19.81
CA GLU A 647 26.09 12.25 20.54
C GLU A 647 26.59 13.67 20.22
N LYS A 648 26.27 14.17 19.02
CA LYS A 648 26.55 15.53 18.56
C LYS A 648 25.27 16.19 18.07
N PRO A 649 25.02 17.47 18.37
CA PRO A 649 23.79 18.16 17.95
C PRO A 649 23.74 18.43 16.44
N GLU A 650 24.89 18.52 15.80
CA GLU A 650 25.06 18.84 14.38
C GLU A 650 26.30 18.14 13.83
N LYS A 651 26.36 18.02 12.51
CA LYS A 651 27.53 17.49 11.81
C LYS A 651 27.74 18.15 10.45
N PRO A 652 28.98 18.16 9.94
CA PRO A 652 29.23 18.51 8.55
C PRO A 652 28.49 17.55 7.61
N ALA A 653 27.74 18.11 6.67
CA ALA A 653 26.99 17.36 5.66
C ALA A 653 27.68 17.40 4.28
N GLY A 654 28.76 18.16 4.12
CA GLY A 654 29.46 18.38 2.84
C GLY A 654 29.14 19.75 2.23
N ARG A 655 30.02 20.22 1.32
CA ARG A 655 29.89 21.53 0.65
C ARG A 655 29.68 22.70 1.62
N GLY A 656 30.41 22.72 2.74
CA GLY A 656 30.30 23.76 3.77
C GLY A 656 29.00 23.78 4.57
N LEU A 657 28.05 22.88 4.30
CA LEU A 657 26.83 22.76 5.10
C LEU A 657 27.09 21.99 6.39
N VAL A 658 26.60 22.54 7.50
CA VAL A 658 26.51 21.87 8.80
C VAL A 658 25.03 21.71 9.10
N LEU A 659 24.59 20.48 9.33
CA LEU A 659 23.19 20.14 9.53
C LEU A 659 22.98 19.54 10.92
N PRO A 660 21.82 19.79 11.56
CA PRO A 660 21.41 19.08 12.76
C PRO A 660 21.37 17.57 12.54
N THR A 661 21.54 16.79 13.59
CA THR A 661 21.42 15.31 13.58
C THR A 661 20.10 14.81 14.17
N TYR A 662 19.24 15.74 14.60
CA TYR A 662 17.97 15.43 15.24
C TYR A 662 16.91 16.47 14.85
N ALA A 663 15.70 15.99 14.61
CA ALA A 663 14.53 16.82 14.33
C ALA A 663 13.29 16.27 15.05
N GLN A 664 12.32 17.16 15.28
CA GLN A 664 11.03 16.85 15.87
C GLN A 664 9.93 17.70 15.23
N GLY A 665 8.67 17.30 15.38
CA GLY A 665 7.55 17.94 14.69
C GLY A 665 7.63 17.77 13.16
N ASN A 666 7.01 18.68 12.41
CA ASN A 666 6.88 18.61 10.95
C ASN A 666 8.21 18.53 10.15
N SER A 667 9.35 18.80 10.79
CA SER A 667 10.66 18.64 10.17
C SER A 667 11.13 17.18 10.15
N SER A 668 10.63 16.34 11.07
CA SER A 668 10.98 14.93 11.24
C SER A 668 10.10 14.00 10.40
N PRO A 669 10.66 13.00 9.70
CA PRO A 669 9.94 11.90 9.08
C PRO A 669 9.01 11.18 10.05
N GLY A 670 9.42 10.98 11.31
CA GLY A 670 8.60 10.28 12.30
C GLY A 670 7.26 10.98 12.60
N TRP A 671 7.23 12.32 12.57
CA TRP A 671 5.99 13.07 12.72
C TRP A 671 5.07 12.89 11.51
N TRP A 672 5.64 12.94 10.30
CA TRP A 672 4.90 12.69 9.07
C TRP A 672 4.35 11.27 9.01
N ALA A 673 5.12 10.27 9.46
CA ALA A 673 4.66 8.90 9.54
C ALA A 673 3.41 8.76 10.43
N VAL A 674 3.40 9.40 11.61
CA VAL A 674 2.21 9.41 12.48
C VAL A 674 1.06 10.16 11.82
N PHE A 675 1.30 11.34 11.24
CA PHE A 675 0.27 12.11 10.54
C PHE A 675 -0.41 11.29 9.45
N ILE A 676 0.39 10.69 8.55
CA ILE A 676 -0.07 9.91 7.42
C ILE A 676 -0.82 8.67 7.91
N THR A 677 -0.24 7.90 8.84
CA THR A 677 -0.88 6.70 9.41
C THR A 677 -2.25 7.03 10.00
N MET A 678 -2.35 8.13 10.75
CA MET A 678 -3.60 8.56 11.38
C MET A 678 -4.61 9.12 10.38
N THR A 679 -4.17 9.70 9.27
CA THR A 679 -5.08 10.04 8.16
C THR A 679 -5.69 8.77 7.54
N GLY A 680 -4.89 7.72 7.35
CA GLY A 680 -5.39 6.42 6.91
C GLY A 680 -6.38 5.80 7.91
N ASP A 681 -5.98 5.74 9.18
CA ASP A 681 -6.83 5.24 10.27
C ASP A 681 -8.15 6.00 10.40
N MET A 682 -8.11 7.33 10.29
CA MET A 682 -9.32 8.17 10.27
C MET A 682 -10.25 7.80 9.10
N THR A 683 -9.70 7.34 7.97
CA THR A 683 -10.51 6.90 6.83
C THR A 683 -11.22 5.57 7.11
N ALA A 684 -10.61 4.65 7.87
CA ALA A 684 -11.30 3.44 8.35
C ALA A 684 -12.42 3.81 9.31
N PHE A 685 -12.15 4.72 10.26
CA PHE A 685 -13.18 5.25 11.15
C PHE A 685 -14.32 5.91 10.37
N MET A 686 -14.03 6.68 9.32
CA MET A 686 -15.06 7.23 8.43
C MET A 686 -15.86 6.16 7.69
N GLY A 687 -15.32 4.96 7.46
CA GLY A 687 -16.07 3.79 6.97
C GLY A 687 -17.14 3.32 7.98
N LEU A 688 -16.84 3.35 9.28
CA LEU A 688 -17.82 3.06 10.33
C LEU A 688 -18.89 4.17 10.43
N VAL A 689 -18.47 5.44 10.31
CA VAL A 689 -19.39 6.59 10.24
C VAL A 689 -20.29 6.49 9.02
N PHE A 690 -19.74 6.12 7.86
CA PHE A 690 -20.49 5.87 6.64
C PHE A 690 -21.53 4.76 6.86
N SER A 691 -21.16 3.67 7.54
CA SER A 691 -22.07 2.56 7.86
C SER A 691 -23.27 3.02 8.68
N TYR A 692 -23.06 3.87 9.70
CA TYR A 692 -24.15 4.46 10.50
C TYR A 692 -25.13 5.25 9.62
N PHE A 693 -24.61 6.13 8.75
CA PHE A 693 -25.45 6.94 7.87
C PHE A 693 -26.11 6.12 6.77
N PHE A 694 -25.43 5.08 6.28
CA PHE A 694 -25.99 4.13 5.33
C PHE A 694 -27.25 3.50 5.91
N TYR A 695 -27.18 2.89 7.11
CA TYR A 695 -28.36 2.30 7.75
C TYR A 695 -29.46 3.32 7.99
N TRP A 696 -29.12 4.51 8.49
CA TRP A 696 -30.11 5.57 8.68
C TRP A 696 -30.84 5.97 7.38
N THR A 697 -30.14 5.98 6.23
CA THR A 697 -30.78 6.28 4.94
C THR A 697 -31.50 5.10 4.30
N ALA A 698 -31.02 3.87 4.54
CA ALA A 698 -31.52 2.66 3.91
C ALA A 698 -32.68 2.02 4.68
N LEU A 699 -32.70 2.17 6.02
CA LEU A 699 -33.61 1.49 6.92
C LEU A 699 -34.49 2.50 7.66
N PRO A 700 -35.83 2.48 7.45
CA PRO A 700 -36.75 3.44 8.06
C PRO A 700 -36.70 3.48 9.59
N ASP A 701 -36.47 2.33 10.23
CA ASP A 701 -36.53 2.15 11.68
C ASP A 701 -35.14 1.96 12.32
N PHE A 702 -34.07 2.41 11.66
CA PHE A 702 -32.70 2.27 12.20
C PHE A 702 -32.52 2.96 13.57
N LEU A 703 -33.09 4.15 13.76
CA LEU A 703 -33.02 4.84 15.04
C LEU A 703 -34.10 4.29 15.99
N PRO A 704 -33.73 3.73 17.14
CA PRO A 704 -34.72 3.26 18.10
C PRO A 704 -35.41 4.44 18.79
N GLY A 705 -36.53 4.15 19.46
CA GLY A 705 -37.17 5.13 20.33
C GLY A 705 -36.26 5.57 21.49
N ALA A 706 -36.54 6.76 22.03
CA ALA A 706 -35.75 7.46 23.04
C ALA A 706 -35.30 6.62 24.24
N ALA A 707 -36.14 5.69 24.69
CA ALA A 707 -35.86 4.83 25.84
C ALA A 707 -34.67 3.88 25.62
N LYS A 708 -34.33 3.57 24.36
CA LYS A 708 -33.19 2.72 23.97
C LYS A 708 -31.93 3.53 23.59
N LEU A 709 -31.99 4.86 23.56
CA LEU A 709 -30.79 5.65 23.24
C LEU A 709 -29.80 5.67 24.43
N PRO A 710 -28.48 5.64 24.19
CA PRO A 710 -27.51 5.77 25.26
C PRO A 710 -27.68 7.09 26.03
N GLY A 711 -27.59 7.04 27.35
CA GLY A 711 -27.86 8.20 28.20
C GLY A 711 -26.95 9.41 27.91
N PHE A 712 -27.53 10.52 27.45
CA PHE A 712 -26.82 11.74 27.06
C PHE A 712 -25.83 12.24 28.12
N GLY A 713 -26.21 12.23 29.40
CA GLY A 713 -25.35 12.68 30.49
C GLY A 713 -24.06 11.86 30.63
N TRP A 714 -24.14 10.55 30.42
CA TRP A 714 -22.99 9.65 30.44
C TRP A 714 -22.12 9.83 29.19
N LEU A 715 -22.74 10.02 28.02
CA LEU A 715 -22.02 10.35 26.79
C LEU A 715 -21.25 11.68 26.92
N LEU A 716 -21.88 12.71 27.50
CA LEU A 716 -21.26 14.02 27.72
C LEU A 716 -20.13 13.94 28.75
N LEU A 717 -20.34 13.21 29.85
CA LEU A 717 -19.30 12.96 30.85
C LEU A 717 -18.10 12.23 30.21
N GLY A 718 -18.37 11.20 29.42
CA GLY A 718 -17.34 10.46 28.71
C GLY A 718 -16.54 11.35 27.76
N LEU A 719 -17.22 12.17 26.96
CA LEU A 719 -16.56 13.14 26.07
C LEU A 719 -15.70 14.13 26.87
N ALA A 720 -16.22 14.70 27.96
CA ALA A 720 -15.48 15.65 28.79
C ALA A 720 -14.20 15.02 29.38
N LEU A 721 -14.27 13.77 29.84
CA LEU A 721 -13.12 13.02 30.37
C LEU A 721 -12.10 12.68 29.28
N LEU A 722 -12.54 12.30 28.09
CA LEU A 722 -11.67 12.04 26.93
C LEU A 722 -10.95 13.31 26.47
N LEU A 723 -11.67 14.44 26.38
CA LEU A 723 -11.08 15.74 26.06
C LEU A 723 -10.14 16.23 27.17
N ALA A 724 -10.46 15.97 28.44
CA ALA A 724 -9.53 16.22 29.54
C ALA A 724 -8.24 15.38 29.38
N GLY A 725 -8.37 14.09 29.02
CA GLY A 725 -7.27 13.23 28.64
C GLY A 725 -6.42 13.82 27.51
N TRP A 726 -7.02 14.33 26.45
CA TRP A 726 -6.30 15.05 25.38
C TRP A 726 -5.57 16.30 25.88
N VAL A 727 -6.22 17.14 26.70
CA VAL A 727 -5.60 18.32 27.31
C VAL A 727 -4.39 17.95 28.17
N THR A 728 -4.41 16.84 28.90
CA THR A 728 -3.24 16.39 29.66
C THR A 728 -2.03 16.07 28.76
N ALA A 729 -2.24 15.53 27.55
CA ALA A 729 -1.16 15.26 26.61
C ALA A 729 -0.55 16.56 26.06
N LEU A 730 -1.37 17.56 25.76
CA LEU A 730 -0.92 18.89 25.36
C LEU A 730 -0.13 19.57 26.48
N ALA A 731 -0.69 19.57 27.69
CA ALA A 731 -0.05 20.14 28.86
C ALA A 731 1.27 19.42 29.17
N ALA A 732 1.34 18.09 29.05
CA ALA A 732 2.57 17.33 29.25
C ALA A 732 3.67 17.76 28.27
N ARG A 733 3.33 17.96 27.00
CA ARG A 733 4.26 18.44 25.97
C ARG A 733 4.85 19.80 26.33
N GLU A 734 3.99 20.75 26.72
CA GLU A 734 4.41 22.10 27.09
C GLU A 734 5.23 22.11 28.40
N ARG A 735 4.84 21.31 29.40
CA ARG A 735 5.60 21.17 30.65
C ARG A 735 6.97 20.53 30.42
N LEU A 736 7.06 19.53 29.54
CA LEU A 736 8.34 18.93 29.15
C LEU A 736 9.20 19.96 28.40
N ALA A 737 8.61 20.73 27.48
CA ALA A 737 9.31 21.79 26.77
C ALA A 737 9.87 22.87 27.70
N GLY A 738 9.13 23.21 28.77
CA GLY A 738 9.53 24.14 29.82
C GLY A 738 10.48 23.58 30.88
N GLY A 739 10.90 22.30 30.78
CA GLY A 739 11.86 21.69 31.71
C GLY A 739 11.26 20.95 32.91
N SER A 740 9.94 21.01 33.11
CA SER A 740 9.24 20.40 34.24
C SER A 740 8.92 18.91 33.99
N THR A 741 9.97 18.07 33.97
CA THR A 741 9.87 16.63 33.62
C THR A 741 8.92 15.84 34.51
N GLY A 742 8.94 16.05 35.82
CA GLY A 742 8.04 15.36 36.77
C GLY A 742 6.57 15.69 36.55
N GLN A 743 6.25 16.97 36.26
CA GLN A 743 4.88 17.38 35.93
C GLN A 743 4.43 16.80 34.60
N ALA A 744 5.30 16.78 33.59
CA ALA A 744 5.00 16.16 32.31
C ALA A 744 4.68 14.67 32.46
N MET A 745 5.49 13.92 33.23
CA MET A 745 5.21 12.51 33.52
C MET A 745 3.90 12.31 34.28
N GLY A 746 3.63 13.13 35.30
CA GLY A 746 2.38 13.08 36.06
C GLY A 746 1.14 13.30 35.18
N LEU A 747 1.21 14.24 34.23
CA LEU A 747 0.14 14.49 33.26
C LEU A 747 -0.04 13.33 32.27
N LEU A 748 1.06 12.74 31.78
CA LEU A 748 0.98 11.57 30.89
C LEU A 748 0.32 10.38 31.56
N VAL A 749 0.79 10.02 32.77
CA VAL A 749 0.24 8.90 33.55
C VAL A 749 -1.18 9.19 34.02
N GLY A 750 -1.45 10.42 34.48
CA GLY A 750 -2.77 10.84 34.96
C GLY A 750 -3.84 10.91 33.87
N GLY A 751 -3.46 11.07 32.60
CA GLY A 751 -4.41 11.01 31.49
C GLY A 751 -4.94 9.61 31.17
N VAL A 752 -4.22 8.54 31.53
CA VAL A 752 -4.65 7.15 31.32
C VAL A 752 -5.95 6.81 32.07
N PRO A 753 -6.07 7.03 33.39
CA PRO A 753 -7.33 6.78 34.09
C PRO A 753 -8.46 7.70 33.63
N LEU A 754 -8.18 8.94 33.19
CA LEU A 754 -9.21 9.82 32.61
C LEU A 754 -9.80 9.21 31.33
N ALA A 755 -8.93 8.73 30.43
CA ALA A 755 -9.34 8.03 29.21
C ALA A 755 -10.16 6.76 29.53
N ALA A 756 -9.71 5.95 30.49
CA ALA A 756 -10.40 4.73 30.92
C ALA A 756 -11.78 5.01 31.52
N LEU A 757 -11.91 6.05 32.36
CA LEU A 757 -13.19 6.48 32.90
C LEU A 757 -14.10 7.07 31.81
N GLY A 758 -13.52 7.79 30.84
CA GLY A 758 -14.25 8.36 29.71
C GLY A 758 -14.91 7.30 28.84
N ILE A 759 -14.15 6.28 28.41
CA ILE A 759 -14.71 5.16 27.65
C ILE A 759 -15.63 4.29 28.51
N GLY A 760 -15.30 4.10 29.80
CA GLY A 760 -16.17 3.40 30.75
C GLY A 760 -17.54 4.05 30.89
N ALA A 761 -17.63 5.38 30.86
CA ALA A 761 -18.90 6.10 30.86
C ALA A 761 -19.73 5.82 29.59
N TRP A 762 -19.09 5.68 28.42
CA TRP A 762 -19.79 5.33 27.18
C TRP A 762 -20.23 3.87 27.15
N CYS A 763 -19.39 2.93 27.60
CA CYS A 763 -19.79 1.55 27.80
C CYS A 763 -20.98 1.44 28.76
N TRP A 764 -20.95 2.20 29.86
CA TRP A 764 -22.07 2.28 30.80
C TRP A 764 -23.32 2.87 30.15
N ALA A 765 -23.19 3.92 29.33
CA ALA A 765 -24.31 4.52 28.61
C ALA A 765 -25.01 3.52 27.67
N ALA A 766 -24.23 2.74 26.92
CA ALA A 766 -24.75 1.71 26.02
C ALA A 766 -25.37 0.54 26.79
N TRP A 767 -24.65 0.02 27.80
CA TRP A 767 -25.11 -1.11 28.60
C TRP A 767 -26.39 -0.78 29.41
N SER A 768 -26.45 0.41 30.03
CA SER A 768 -27.64 0.83 30.80
C SER A 768 -28.87 1.14 29.94
N ALA A 769 -28.68 1.40 28.64
CA ALA A 769 -29.76 1.51 27.66
C ALA A 769 -30.23 0.13 27.15
N GLY A 770 -29.60 -0.97 27.59
CA GLY A 770 -29.96 -2.33 27.19
C GLY A 770 -29.60 -2.65 25.74
N LEU A 771 -28.54 -2.03 25.21
CA LEU A 771 -28.06 -2.29 23.84
C LEU A 771 -27.32 -3.63 23.78
N ASP A 772 -27.79 -4.52 22.92
CA ASP A 772 -27.18 -5.82 22.66
C ASP A 772 -26.76 -5.91 21.19
N PRO A 773 -25.45 -5.99 20.88
CA PRO A 773 -24.98 -5.96 19.49
C PRO A 773 -25.48 -7.15 18.65
N THR A 774 -26.03 -8.20 19.25
CA THR A 774 -26.60 -9.35 18.52
C THR A 774 -28.07 -9.17 18.16
N GLU A 775 -28.74 -8.12 18.65
CA GLU A 775 -30.19 -7.93 18.46
C GLU A 775 -30.49 -7.03 17.27
N THR A 776 -29.78 -5.90 17.11
CA THR A 776 -30.02 -4.96 16.01
C THR A 776 -28.75 -4.32 15.46
N SER A 777 -28.78 -3.87 14.20
CA SER A 777 -27.68 -3.13 13.59
C SER A 777 -27.36 -1.80 14.28
N PHE A 778 -28.35 -1.15 14.90
CA PHE A 778 -28.12 0.05 15.70
C PHE A 778 -27.28 -0.27 16.93
N ASP A 779 -27.70 -1.26 17.71
CA ASP A 779 -27.00 -1.70 18.92
C ASP A 779 -25.56 -2.12 18.56
N ALA A 780 -25.38 -2.88 17.48
CA ALA A 780 -24.07 -3.29 16.95
C ALA A 780 -23.21 -2.08 16.54
N THR A 781 -23.79 -1.08 15.87
CA THR A 781 -23.09 0.12 15.43
C THR A 781 -22.65 1.00 16.61
N VAL A 782 -23.46 1.11 17.67
CA VAL A 782 -23.04 1.83 18.89
C VAL A 782 -21.84 1.15 19.52
N TRP A 783 -21.90 -0.18 19.67
CA TRP A 783 -20.81 -0.94 20.29
C TRP A 783 -19.54 -0.95 19.45
N VAL A 784 -19.61 -1.01 18.11
CA VAL A 784 -18.39 -0.97 17.27
C VAL A 784 -17.69 0.38 17.34
N LEU A 785 -18.44 1.49 17.43
CA LEU A 785 -17.85 2.83 17.59
C LEU A 785 -17.17 2.99 18.96
N ILE A 786 -17.78 2.44 20.02
CA ILE A 786 -17.18 2.41 21.37
C ILE A 786 -15.93 1.52 21.37
N LEU A 787 -16.00 0.33 20.76
CA LEU A 787 -14.88 -0.60 20.65
C LEU A 787 -13.71 0.01 19.89
N TRP A 788 -13.97 0.64 18.74
CA TRP A 788 -12.98 1.36 17.94
C TRP A 788 -12.20 2.37 18.79
N LEU A 789 -12.93 3.22 19.52
CA LEU A 789 -12.29 4.22 20.38
C LEU A 789 -11.54 3.56 21.54
N GLY A 790 -12.10 2.52 22.15
CA GLY A 790 -11.46 1.76 23.23
C GLY A 790 -10.11 1.17 22.85
N LEU A 791 -10.00 0.58 21.65
CA LEU A 791 -8.74 0.05 21.13
C LEU A 791 -7.69 1.15 20.91
N HIS A 792 -8.11 2.30 20.38
CA HIS A 792 -7.22 3.46 20.21
C HIS A 792 -6.79 4.09 21.54
N LEU A 793 -7.65 4.09 22.56
CA LEU A 793 -7.31 4.53 23.91
C LEU A 793 -6.35 3.57 24.61
N LEU A 794 -6.45 2.27 24.34
CA LEU A 794 -5.47 1.28 24.82
C LEU A 794 -4.10 1.56 24.21
N LEU A 795 -4.03 1.85 22.91
CA LEU A 795 -2.80 2.28 22.26
C LEU A 795 -2.27 3.60 22.83
N ASP A 796 -3.13 4.60 23.06
CA ASP A 796 -2.77 5.87 23.72
C ASP A 796 -2.14 5.61 25.10
N ALA A 797 -2.73 4.71 25.90
CA ALA A 797 -2.20 4.35 27.20
C ALA A 797 -0.79 3.75 27.10
N VAL A 798 -0.58 2.82 26.18
CA VAL A 798 0.76 2.24 25.91
C VAL A 798 1.76 3.33 25.50
N MET A 799 1.36 4.23 24.59
CA MET A 799 2.22 5.31 24.12
C MET A 799 2.56 6.31 25.24
N ARG A 800 1.58 6.71 26.07
CA ARG A 800 1.80 7.59 27.23
C ARG A 800 2.77 6.99 28.23
N LEU A 801 2.57 5.72 28.58
CA LEU A 801 3.44 5.00 29.50
C LEU A 801 4.86 4.84 28.93
N TYR A 802 4.97 4.55 27.63
CA TYR A 802 6.25 4.51 26.92
C TYR A 802 6.98 5.87 26.97
N VAL A 803 6.30 6.97 26.65
CA VAL A 803 6.90 8.32 26.70
C VAL A 803 7.27 8.70 28.13
N ALA A 804 6.42 8.40 29.12
CA ALA A 804 6.74 8.64 30.53
C ALA A 804 7.98 7.86 30.98
N ALA A 805 8.10 6.59 30.58
CA ALA A 805 9.29 5.77 30.84
C ALA A 805 10.55 6.32 30.15
N ARG A 806 10.43 6.85 28.93
CA ARG A 806 11.53 7.52 28.21
C ARG A 806 11.96 8.81 28.91
N ILE A 807 11.04 9.61 29.42
CA ILE A 807 11.36 10.81 30.22
C ILE A 807 12.08 10.41 31.51
N TRP A 808 11.56 9.41 32.22
CA TRP A 808 12.15 8.90 33.46
C TRP A 808 13.59 8.42 33.28
N ARG A 809 13.88 7.76 32.14
CA ARG A 809 15.23 7.29 31.78
C ARG A 809 16.11 8.34 31.09
N GLY A 810 15.66 9.59 30.99
CA GLY A 810 16.41 10.67 30.33
C GLY A 810 16.59 10.49 28.82
N ARG A 811 15.80 9.63 28.18
CA ARG A 811 15.79 9.41 26.72
C ARG A 811 14.84 10.34 25.98
N CYS A 812 13.92 10.97 26.69
CA CYS A 812 13.06 12.05 26.20
C CYS A 812 13.26 13.27 27.11
N THR A 813 13.87 14.32 26.59
CA THR A 813 14.29 15.50 27.37
C THR A 813 13.64 16.76 26.79
N PRO A 814 13.70 17.92 27.48
CA PRO A 814 13.16 19.15 26.91
C PRO A 814 13.71 19.47 25.51
N ARG A 815 14.97 19.16 25.22
CA ARG A 815 15.58 19.37 23.89
C ARG A 815 15.22 18.26 22.89
N TYR A 816 15.17 17.00 23.34
CA TYR A 816 14.96 15.82 22.50
C TYR A 816 13.63 15.16 22.85
N ARG A 817 12.53 15.69 22.31
CA ARG A 817 11.15 15.32 22.70
C ARG A 817 10.27 14.81 21.55
N ALA A 818 10.86 14.19 20.53
CA ALA A 818 10.12 13.74 19.34
C ALA A 818 9.00 12.76 19.68
N ASP A 819 9.26 11.80 20.58
CA ASP A 819 8.26 10.83 21.03
C ASP A 819 7.04 11.51 21.66
N CYS A 820 7.26 12.54 22.48
CA CYS A 820 6.18 13.31 23.11
C CYS A 820 5.38 14.12 22.07
N VAL A 821 6.07 14.72 21.08
CA VAL A 821 5.41 15.46 19.98
C VAL A 821 4.58 14.52 19.10
N ASN A 822 5.07 13.32 18.82
CA ASN A 822 4.37 12.30 18.04
C ASN A 822 3.14 11.75 18.80
N LEU A 823 3.28 11.51 20.11
CA LEU A 823 2.15 11.15 20.98
C LEU A 823 1.07 12.25 20.97
N THR A 824 1.46 13.52 21.13
CA THR A 824 0.50 14.62 21.06
C THR A 824 -0.24 14.63 19.72
N LEU A 825 0.45 14.37 18.61
CA LEU A 825 -0.17 14.29 17.30
C LEU A 825 -1.25 13.20 17.25
N PHE A 826 -0.93 11.99 17.70
CA PHE A 826 -1.88 10.88 17.81
C PHE A 826 -3.12 11.27 18.63
N THR A 827 -2.93 11.93 19.78
CA THR A 827 -4.05 12.34 20.64
C THR A 827 -4.98 13.38 20.01
N HIS A 828 -4.54 14.15 19.00
CA HIS A 828 -5.44 15.03 18.25
C HIS A 828 -6.46 14.24 17.43
N PHE A 829 -6.04 13.15 16.78
CA PHE A 829 -6.93 12.29 16.02
C PHE A 829 -7.92 11.59 16.95
N LEU A 830 -7.44 11.07 18.07
CA LEU A 830 -8.28 10.45 19.09
C LEU A 830 -9.36 11.40 19.63
N ALA A 831 -9.00 12.66 19.89
CA ALA A 831 -9.96 13.68 20.31
C ALA A 831 -11.02 13.96 19.23
N LEU A 832 -10.62 14.01 17.96
CA LEU A 832 -11.55 14.17 16.83
C LEU A 832 -12.50 12.97 16.72
N THR A 833 -11.98 11.74 16.78
CA THR A 833 -12.79 10.50 16.78
C THR A 833 -13.80 10.50 17.92
N ALA A 834 -13.39 10.92 19.12
CA ALA A 834 -14.30 11.04 20.27
C ALA A 834 -15.41 12.09 20.03
N VAL A 835 -15.08 13.25 19.47
CA VAL A 835 -16.08 14.29 19.15
C VAL A 835 -17.09 13.79 18.11
N VAL A 836 -16.62 13.15 17.04
CA VAL A 836 -17.49 12.60 16.00
C VAL A 836 -18.37 11.48 16.56
N THR A 837 -17.79 10.56 17.34
CA THR A 837 -18.57 9.47 17.97
C THR A 837 -19.63 10.02 18.91
N PHE A 838 -19.31 11.03 19.73
CA PHE A 838 -20.31 11.70 20.55
C PHE A 838 -21.41 12.35 19.71
N ALA A 839 -21.06 13.01 18.59
CA ALA A 839 -22.05 13.61 17.71
C ALA A 839 -23.01 12.55 17.12
N LEU A 840 -22.51 11.38 16.75
CA LEU A 840 -23.33 10.27 16.23
C LEU A 840 -24.20 9.63 17.30
N LEU A 841 -23.67 9.40 18.50
CA LEU A 841 -24.38 8.67 19.56
C LEU A 841 -25.33 9.56 20.37
N ALA A 842 -25.03 10.86 20.49
CA ALA A 842 -25.82 11.79 21.30
C ALA A 842 -26.59 12.80 20.45
N LEU A 843 -25.89 13.60 19.63
CA LEU A 843 -26.49 14.78 19.01
C LEU A 843 -27.39 14.43 17.83
N PHE A 844 -26.97 13.50 16.98
CA PHE A 844 -27.70 13.15 15.78
C PHE A 844 -29.07 12.50 16.07
N PRO A 845 -29.19 11.49 16.96
CA PRO A 845 -30.48 10.94 17.36
C PRO A 845 -31.43 12.00 17.95
N MET A 846 -30.90 12.95 18.73
CA MET A 846 -31.68 14.07 19.28
C MET A 846 -32.25 14.98 18.18
N LEU A 847 -31.45 15.28 17.15
CA LEU A 847 -31.87 16.14 16.04
C LEU A 847 -32.93 15.48 15.15
N MET A 848 -32.86 14.16 14.99
CA MET A 848 -33.78 13.39 14.15
C MET A 848 -35.08 13.00 14.86
N GLY A 849 -35.35 13.53 16.07
CA GLY A 849 -36.60 13.31 16.79
C GLY A 849 -36.66 12.02 17.60
N GLY A 850 -35.51 11.39 17.90
CA GLY A 850 -35.43 10.18 18.71
C GLY A 850 -35.52 10.39 20.23
N MET A 851 -35.99 11.54 20.74
CA MET A 851 -36.16 11.80 22.19
C MET A 851 -37.61 11.70 22.66
#